data_AF-A0A8J7C3W4-F1
#
_entry.id   AF-A0A8J7C3W4-F1
#
_cell.length_a   1.000
_cell.length_b   1.000
_cell.length_c   1.000
_cell.angle_alpha   90.00
_cell.angle_beta   90.00
_cell.angle_gamma   90.00
#
_symmetry.space_group_name_H-M   'P 1'
#
loop_
_entity.id
_entity.type
_entity.pdbx_description
1 polymer ?
#
loop_
_entity_poly.entity_id
_entity_poly.type
_entity_poly.pdbx_seq_one_letter_code
_entity_poly.pdbx_strand_id
1 'polypeptide(L)'
;MGGRINSQSLALIASIGTVLMLPIQGLNLSISAPIFARQQVSVLSQRLQKLAQSITVKIISGNKGGSGILIQKEGQIYTVLTSHHVIESGKPNVIETPDGKNYPAELVKEVKYDNKDVVLLQFRATTNYAVASLGNSSTLKEGDEVFASGFPFEDNSSVSREFVTKAGRISLLLERSLKGGYKIGYTIEVEKGMSGGPVLNREGKVIGINGIHAQPLWGDPYVYEDGSQPNDALRERMRRSSWGVPIETLAYLDPPIFPPENPQPRNIDFKRSNNSTPVVSLIDNIAKQITVLITWQNRHGTGVLVAKEGNKYYVLTAGHVVRGKKELNVVTPDNQQYSINISTIKTWEGTDLALLQFTSSQNYQVATLADYNLGNEDRVVFVSGTPASKEANLPSHRLFSAGLLYAGGIDRAKDARSFSFGYELVYTNFTDKGMSGSPVLDSLGRVIGIHTAAEGEPTLIKQKIGEAKEIQLGYSLGVPIRTFLALVEQEKTPLNLKKHTTIPPKLSEPQQDQIITSALKPEPPEPNADEFEWLNYGNKLLRSQKYEKAVEAFERAIAIKSDLYQAWYAKGRAQRLQQKYQDAFVSFQKATVHNPNYDPAWRELGDTLFALNRYDEARQVLEKVIELKPDEFIAYRGLCNVLGELGNYTKAIKACDQAIKLNPQPLQYMFRGEMLMNMGDTTEAIQDFNTALRLQPDNPFAYRQRGLARAYEENYLLALADLNKAISLQPDNAYAYVDRGIIRAKMGQQAFMQDFDKALTLEPDSASIYDKRGFARYYRQDYNGAAEDYNAAIRFTPESAYLYYKKLGDVRTAQKDYKGAIENYTAAISKEPNYAPAYVGRGMVHAIVNNKQGFTEDFQTALRLQPDNPWFYTSRGNGQFILKDHQLGIQDYNKAISLFPKLAYLYYTLRGNTRAEQKDYAGAIADYNEAIRLKPDFYIAYNNRGLARIAQEGFKGEIAPKDHSIRLNYNSITVLYVKPDTQDSQKDYRGAISDFTEAIRLKPDFTLAYNNRGFARSARNDHQGAIADYNEAIRLNPNNALLYLNRGWTRLQQKDDKGAMEDFKIAIRLQPELAETLKNKGVTLN
;
A
#
# COMPACT_ATOMS: atom_id res chain seq x y z
N MET A 1 39.18 22.14 26.21
CA MET A 1 39.47 21.86 24.79
C MET A 1 39.03 20.41 24.54
N GLY A 2 37.92 20.06 23.91
CA GLY A 2 36.97 20.83 23.07
C GLY A 2 37.26 20.60 21.58
N GLY A 3 36.37 20.01 20.76
CA GLY A 3 35.08 19.38 21.07
C GLY A 3 34.41 18.81 19.80
N ARG A 4 33.47 17.87 19.96
CA ARG A 4 32.46 17.49 18.94
C ARG A 4 31.11 18.10 19.35
N ILE A 5 30.30 18.56 18.39
CA ILE A 5 28.81 18.55 18.40
C ILE A 5 28.26 19.07 17.05
N ASN A 6 27.09 18.55 16.64
CA ASN A 6 26.28 18.99 15.49
C ASN A 6 25.54 20.32 15.75
N SER A 7 25.14 21.04 14.69
CA SER A 7 23.74 21.53 14.53
C SER A 7 23.51 22.40 13.29
N GLN A 8 22.45 22.10 12.51
CA GLN A 8 21.40 23.04 12.01
C GLN A 8 21.83 24.25 11.11
N SER A 9 20.96 24.95 10.35
CA SER A 9 19.68 24.68 9.66
C SER A 9 19.36 25.89 8.77
N LEU A 10 18.57 25.72 7.69
CA LEU A 10 17.73 26.74 7.01
C LEU A 10 18.36 28.06 6.48
N ALA A 11 18.17 28.30 5.18
CA ALA A 11 17.95 29.66 4.65
C ALA A 11 16.96 29.62 3.47
N LEU A 12 16.01 30.55 3.46
CA LEU A 12 14.95 30.75 2.47
C LEU A 12 15.08 32.18 1.92
N ILE A 13 14.79 32.43 0.62
CA ILE A 13 14.01 33.56 0.06
C ILE A 13 14.28 33.76 -1.45
N ALA A 14 13.21 34.11 -2.17
CA ALA A 14 13.04 34.26 -3.61
C ALA A 14 13.77 35.44 -4.28
N SER A 15 13.77 35.49 -5.64
CA SER A 15 13.03 36.53 -6.42
C SER A 15 13.21 36.46 -7.96
N ILE A 16 12.08 36.35 -8.68
CA ILE A 16 11.60 37.14 -9.85
C ILE A 16 12.53 37.42 -11.07
N GLY A 17 12.02 37.21 -12.30
CA GLY A 17 12.56 37.85 -13.53
C GLY A 17 11.96 37.38 -14.88
N THR A 18 11.05 38.16 -15.47
CA THR A 18 10.41 37.95 -16.81
C THR A 18 11.01 38.93 -17.86
N VAL A 19 10.65 39.03 -19.15
CA VAL A 19 9.50 38.63 -20.03
C VAL A 19 10.03 38.47 -21.49
N LEU A 20 9.44 37.64 -22.38
CA LEU A 20 9.00 38.01 -23.76
C LEU A 20 8.43 36.85 -24.62
N MET A 21 7.71 37.20 -25.69
CA MET A 21 6.59 36.44 -26.30
C MET A 21 6.83 35.87 -27.72
N LEU A 22 6.22 34.70 -27.99
CA LEU A 22 5.39 34.30 -29.18
C LEU A 22 5.95 34.45 -30.64
N PRO A 23 5.27 33.90 -31.68
CA PRO A 23 4.74 32.54 -31.84
C PRO A 23 5.13 31.91 -33.21
N ILE A 24 4.74 30.66 -33.48
CA ILE A 24 4.17 30.19 -34.77
C ILE A 24 3.53 28.80 -34.57
N GLN A 25 2.55 28.47 -35.40
CA GLN A 25 1.57 27.41 -35.20
C GLN A 25 1.96 26.06 -35.84
N GLY A 26 1.49 24.97 -35.22
CA GLY A 26 0.75 23.92 -35.93
C GLY A 26 1.50 22.76 -36.56
N LEU A 27 1.42 21.58 -35.91
CA LEU A 27 0.67 20.44 -36.46
C LEU A 27 0.46 19.36 -35.39
N ASN A 28 -0.81 19.02 -35.12
CA ASN A 28 -1.19 17.92 -34.24
C ASN A 28 -1.25 16.60 -35.02
N LEU A 29 -0.71 15.52 -34.46
CA LEU A 29 -1.14 14.16 -34.78
C LEU A 29 -1.62 13.48 -33.50
N SER A 30 -2.94 13.37 -33.37
CA SER A 30 -3.64 12.79 -32.24
C SER A 30 -4.02 11.32 -32.50
N ILE A 31 -3.76 10.45 -31.54
CA ILE A 31 -4.39 9.12 -31.45
C ILE A 31 -5.32 9.11 -30.24
N SER A 32 -6.53 8.57 -30.45
CA SER A 32 -7.71 8.92 -29.67
C SER A 32 -7.95 8.05 -28.45
N ALA A 33 -8.05 8.67 -27.27
CA ALA A 33 -8.88 8.14 -26.19
C ALA A 33 -10.38 8.27 -26.57
N PRO A 34 -11.29 7.42 -26.05
CA PRO A 34 -12.69 7.41 -26.48
C PRO A 34 -13.38 8.77 -26.30
N ILE A 35 -13.77 9.36 -27.42
CA ILE A 35 -14.19 10.76 -27.56
C ILE A 35 -15.41 11.10 -26.67
N PHE A 36 -16.32 10.15 -26.47
CA PHE A 36 -17.54 10.33 -25.66
C PHE A 36 -17.29 10.77 -24.22
N ALA A 37 -16.33 10.17 -23.51
CA ALA A 37 -16.08 10.49 -22.11
C ALA A 37 -15.45 11.88 -21.95
N ARG A 38 -14.52 12.24 -22.85
CA ARG A 38 -13.87 13.57 -22.83
C ARG A 38 -14.83 14.68 -23.25
N GLN A 39 -15.70 14.44 -24.23
CA GLN A 39 -16.78 15.37 -24.59
C GLN A 39 -17.80 15.54 -23.45
N GLN A 40 -18.28 14.47 -22.81
CA GLN A 40 -19.23 14.63 -21.70
C GLN A 40 -18.64 15.43 -20.53
N VAL A 41 -17.39 15.17 -20.15
CA VAL A 41 -16.73 15.92 -19.06
C VAL A 41 -16.48 17.38 -19.45
N SER A 42 -16.04 17.69 -20.67
CA SER A 42 -15.81 19.08 -21.10
C SER A 42 -17.10 19.87 -21.34
N VAL A 43 -18.17 19.22 -21.79
CA VAL A 43 -19.49 19.84 -21.96
C VAL A 43 -20.15 20.10 -20.60
N LEU A 44 -20.02 19.17 -19.64
CA LEU A 44 -20.50 19.37 -18.29
C LEU A 44 -19.76 20.52 -17.59
N SER A 45 -18.43 20.58 -17.69
CA SER A 45 -17.64 21.66 -17.07
C SER A 45 -17.96 23.03 -17.68
N GLN A 46 -18.09 23.14 -19.01
CA GLN A 46 -18.51 24.38 -19.67
C GLN A 46 -19.95 24.79 -19.30
N ARG A 47 -20.88 23.83 -19.16
CA ARG A 47 -22.25 24.10 -18.72
C ARG A 47 -22.29 24.62 -17.28
N LEU A 48 -21.54 23.99 -16.38
CA LEU A 48 -21.45 24.42 -14.98
C LEU A 48 -20.74 25.77 -14.82
N GLN A 49 -19.69 26.04 -15.61
CA GLN A 49 -19.03 27.36 -15.63
C GLN A 49 -19.99 28.46 -16.10
N LYS A 50 -20.74 28.26 -17.20
CA LYS A 50 -21.76 29.21 -17.68
C LYS A 50 -22.88 29.42 -16.67
N LEU A 51 -23.35 28.36 -16.02
CA LEU A 51 -24.36 28.44 -14.96
C LEU A 51 -23.84 29.25 -13.78
N ALA A 52 -22.64 28.92 -13.28
CA ALA A 52 -22.00 29.62 -12.18
C ALA A 52 -21.81 31.11 -12.50
N GLN A 53 -21.35 31.44 -13.72
CA GLN A 53 -21.19 32.82 -14.16
C GLN A 53 -22.52 33.59 -14.22
N SER A 54 -23.62 32.93 -14.61
CA SER A 54 -24.93 33.58 -14.71
C SER A 54 -25.63 33.87 -13.38
N ILE A 55 -25.24 33.17 -12.30
CA ILE A 55 -25.83 33.30 -10.95
C ILE A 55 -24.89 34.00 -9.95
N THR A 56 -23.61 34.18 -10.29
CA THR A 56 -22.62 34.82 -9.41
C THR A 56 -22.48 36.30 -9.75
N VAL A 57 -22.59 37.16 -8.75
CA VAL A 57 -22.28 38.59 -8.85
C VAL A 57 -20.97 38.91 -8.14
N LYS A 58 -20.37 40.04 -8.49
CA LYS A 58 -19.24 40.62 -7.77
C LYS A 58 -19.75 41.70 -6.82
N ILE A 59 -19.13 41.76 -5.64
CA ILE A 59 -19.52 42.65 -4.54
C ILE A 59 -18.38 43.59 -4.23
N ILE A 60 -18.68 44.88 -4.17
CA ILE A 60 -17.73 45.94 -3.81
C ILE A 60 -18.32 46.67 -2.58
N SER A 61 -17.56 46.75 -1.50
CA SER A 61 -18.00 47.32 -0.22
C SER A 61 -16.83 48.08 0.43
N GLY A 62 -16.72 49.38 0.14
CA GLY A 62 -15.56 50.18 0.56
C GLY A 62 -14.25 49.67 -0.05
N ASN A 63 -13.29 49.32 0.81
CA ASN A 63 -12.02 48.70 0.41
C ASN A 63 -12.08 47.17 0.41
N LYS A 64 -13.21 46.60 0.83
CA LYS A 64 -13.48 45.16 0.73
C LYS A 64 -14.29 44.84 -0.52
N GLY A 65 -14.35 43.55 -0.82
CA GLY A 65 -15.26 43.00 -1.78
C GLY A 65 -15.13 41.48 -1.82
N GLY A 66 -15.88 40.88 -2.73
CA GLY A 66 -15.87 39.45 -2.96
C GLY A 66 -16.87 39.05 -4.01
N SER A 67 -17.42 37.85 -3.85
CA SER A 67 -18.42 37.26 -4.73
C SER A 67 -19.77 37.12 -4.00
N GLY A 68 -20.85 36.95 -4.75
CA GLY A 68 -22.18 36.70 -4.20
C GLY A 68 -23.04 35.87 -5.13
N ILE A 69 -24.14 35.33 -4.62
CA ILE A 69 -25.02 34.39 -5.33
C ILE A 69 -26.41 35.01 -5.41
N LEU A 70 -26.98 35.12 -6.61
CA LEU A 70 -28.39 35.50 -6.81
C LEU A 70 -29.27 34.33 -6.34
N ILE A 71 -29.99 34.47 -5.22
CA ILE A 71 -30.77 33.37 -4.62
C ILE A 71 -32.30 33.56 -4.68
N GLN A 72 -32.78 34.77 -4.93
CA GLN A 72 -34.22 35.08 -5.00
C GLN A 72 -34.47 36.32 -5.85
N LYS A 73 -35.67 36.41 -6.43
CA LYS A 73 -36.14 37.58 -7.16
C LYS A 73 -37.63 37.84 -6.88
N GLU A 74 -37.96 39.05 -6.47
CA GLU A 74 -39.33 39.51 -6.23
C GLU A 74 -39.60 40.79 -7.02
N GLY A 75 -40.38 40.66 -8.10
CA GLY A 75 -40.60 41.74 -9.06
C GLY A 75 -39.30 42.22 -9.70
N GLN A 76 -38.79 43.37 -9.26
CA GLN A 76 -37.51 43.95 -9.70
C GLN A 76 -36.40 43.86 -8.64
N ILE A 77 -36.68 43.34 -7.45
CA ILE A 77 -35.70 43.21 -6.36
C ILE A 77 -35.05 41.83 -6.46
N TYR A 78 -33.71 41.79 -6.38
CA TYR A 78 -32.93 40.55 -6.30
C TYR A 78 -32.25 40.45 -4.94
N THR A 79 -32.31 39.27 -4.32
CA THR A 79 -31.56 38.95 -3.10
C THR A 79 -30.25 38.26 -3.47
N VAL A 80 -29.14 38.84 -3.01
CA VAL A 80 -27.78 38.32 -3.13
C VAL A 80 -27.32 37.76 -1.79
N LEU A 81 -26.82 36.53 -1.80
CA LEU A 81 -26.18 35.88 -0.69
C LEU A 81 -24.65 35.98 -0.80
N THR A 82 -23.97 36.33 0.29
CA THR A 82 -22.50 36.37 0.36
C THR A 82 -22.01 36.09 1.77
N SER A 83 -20.69 36.05 1.98
CA SER A 83 -20.08 35.93 3.31
C SER A 83 -20.13 37.27 4.06
N HIS A 84 -20.36 37.24 5.37
CA HIS A 84 -20.43 38.46 6.17
C HIS A 84 -19.12 39.26 6.13
N HIS A 85 -17.96 38.59 6.13
CA HIS A 85 -16.66 39.25 6.08
C HIS A 85 -16.37 40.05 4.78
N VAL A 86 -17.11 39.80 3.69
CA VAL A 86 -17.01 40.51 2.40
C VAL A 86 -17.47 41.97 2.51
N ILE A 87 -18.32 42.28 3.49
CA ILE A 87 -18.91 43.60 3.69
C ILE A 87 -18.06 44.46 4.65
N GLU A 88 -17.93 45.76 4.35
CA GLU A 88 -17.33 46.76 5.22
C GLU A 88 -18.42 47.57 5.94
N SER A 89 -18.37 47.59 7.28
CA SER A 89 -19.43 48.21 8.08
C SER A 89 -19.47 49.74 7.84
N GLY A 90 -20.68 50.26 7.59
CA GLY A 90 -20.90 51.68 7.31
C GLY A 90 -20.47 52.17 5.93
N LYS A 91 -20.11 51.28 4.99
CA LYS A 91 -19.80 51.63 3.60
C LYS A 91 -20.96 51.30 2.65
N PRO A 92 -21.10 52.01 1.51
CA PRO A 92 -22.04 51.63 0.46
C PRO A 92 -21.63 50.31 -0.18
N ASN A 93 -22.61 49.46 -0.49
CA ASN A 93 -22.40 48.21 -1.23
C ASN A 93 -22.83 48.40 -2.69
N VAL A 94 -22.03 47.88 -3.61
CA VAL A 94 -22.32 47.83 -5.04
C VAL A 94 -22.26 46.38 -5.51
N ILE A 95 -23.26 45.98 -6.28
CA ILE A 95 -23.34 44.69 -6.96
C ILE A 95 -23.03 44.91 -8.44
N GLU A 96 -21.98 44.25 -8.93
CA GLU A 96 -21.64 44.16 -10.35
C GLU A 96 -22.22 42.83 -10.88
N THR A 97 -23.21 42.92 -11.78
CA THR A 97 -23.92 41.76 -12.33
C THR A 97 -23.15 41.09 -13.48
N PRO A 98 -23.52 39.87 -13.94
CA PRO A 98 -22.76 39.14 -14.96
C PRO A 98 -22.62 39.84 -16.33
N ASP A 99 -23.41 40.87 -16.58
CA ASP A 99 -23.34 41.75 -17.76
C ASP A 99 -22.55 43.05 -17.52
N GLY A 100 -21.83 43.15 -16.40
CA GLY A 100 -20.97 44.29 -16.04
C GLY A 100 -21.72 45.54 -15.53
N LYS A 101 -23.03 45.46 -15.27
CA LYS A 101 -23.79 46.59 -14.72
C LYS A 101 -23.62 46.69 -13.21
N ASN A 102 -23.44 47.92 -12.72
CA ASN A 102 -23.34 48.22 -11.29
C ASN A 102 -24.68 48.70 -10.73
N TYR A 103 -25.10 48.11 -9.61
CA TYR A 103 -26.30 48.48 -8.87
C TYR A 103 -25.96 48.79 -7.41
N PRO A 104 -26.50 49.88 -6.83
CA PRO A 104 -26.43 50.08 -5.38
C PRO A 104 -27.23 48.98 -4.67
N ALA A 105 -26.70 48.47 -3.57
CA ALA A 105 -27.32 47.40 -2.80
C ALA A 105 -27.38 47.71 -1.30
N GLU A 106 -28.50 47.33 -0.69
CA GLU A 106 -28.76 47.52 0.73
C GLU A 106 -28.68 46.20 1.50
N LEU A 107 -28.25 46.28 2.75
CA LEU A 107 -28.25 45.15 3.68
C LEU A 107 -29.68 44.81 4.09
N VAL A 108 -30.05 43.52 4.06
CA VAL A 108 -31.34 43.07 4.60
C VAL A 108 -31.27 43.11 6.13
N LYS A 109 -31.81 44.18 6.73
CA LYS A 109 -31.68 44.48 8.18
C LYS A 109 -32.56 43.63 9.09
N GLU A 110 -33.58 42.97 8.54
CA GLU A 110 -34.61 42.26 9.30
C GLU A 110 -34.21 40.82 9.68
N VAL A 111 -33.04 40.35 9.22
CA VAL A 111 -32.56 38.97 9.40
C VAL A 111 -31.45 38.93 10.46
N LYS A 112 -31.60 38.04 11.45
CA LYS A 112 -30.55 37.71 12.43
C LYS A 112 -29.66 36.62 11.87
N TYR A 113 -28.35 36.86 11.91
CA TYR A 113 -27.33 35.99 11.32
C TYR A 113 -26.58 35.11 12.34
N ASP A 114 -26.89 35.16 13.64
CA ASP A 114 -26.40 34.24 14.69
C ASP A 114 -24.91 33.85 14.63
N ASN A 115 -24.03 34.86 14.43
CA ASN A 115 -22.58 34.71 14.27
C ASN A 115 -22.13 33.79 13.10
N LYS A 116 -23.02 33.50 12.15
CA LYS A 116 -22.71 32.84 10.88
C LYS A 116 -22.05 33.85 9.93
N ASP A 117 -21.10 33.38 9.14
CA ASP A 117 -20.36 34.21 8.17
C ASP A 117 -21.14 34.26 6.84
N VAL A 118 -22.40 34.66 6.94
CA VAL A 118 -23.35 34.79 5.82
C VAL A 118 -24.12 36.10 5.97
N VAL A 119 -24.46 36.74 4.87
CA VAL A 119 -25.20 38.01 4.85
C VAL A 119 -25.99 38.16 3.55
N LEU A 120 -27.09 38.90 3.61
CA LEU A 120 -27.97 39.14 2.47
C LEU A 120 -27.94 40.61 2.07
N LEU A 121 -27.75 40.86 0.77
CA LEU A 121 -27.92 42.16 0.14
C LEU A 121 -29.14 42.12 -0.80
N GLN A 122 -29.78 43.27 -1.00
CA GLN A 122 -30.81 43.45 -2.02
C GLN A 122 -30.46 44.60 -2.97
N PHE A 123 -30.71 44.41 -4.25
CA PHE A 123 -30.60 45.47 -5.27
C PHE A 123 -31.80 45.43 -6.22
N ARG A 124 -32.09 46.56 -6.87
CA ARG A 124 -33.19 46.68 -7.84
C ARG A 124 -32.67 46.72 -9.27
N ALA A 125 -33.16 45.83 -10.13
CA ALA A 125 -32.82 45.80 -11.55
C ALA A 125 -34.03 45.46 -12.43
N THR A 126 -34.11 46.13 -13.58
CA THR A 126 -35.09 45.85 -14.65
C THR A 126 -34.63 44.75 -15.60
N THR A 127 -33.33 44.43 -15.61
CA THR A 127 -32.76 43.32 -16.40
C THR A 127 -33.08 41.98 -15.72
N ASN A 128 -33.34 40.94 -16.52
CA ASN A 128 -33.62 39.58 -16.01
C ASN A 128 -32.33 38.78 -15.84
N TYR A 129 -31.89 38.60 -14.60
CA TYR A 129 -30.75 37.76 -14.23
C TYR A 129 -31.19 36.37 -13.79
N ALA A 130 -30.31 35.37 -13.93
CA ALA A 130 -30.57 34.02 -13.46
C ALA A 130 -30.49 33.96 -11.92
N VAL A 131 -31.28 33.07 -11.33
CA VAL A 131 -31.31 32.80 -9.89
C VAL A 131 -30.86 31.37 -9.66
N ALA A 132 -30.04 31.16 -8.63
CA ALA A 132 -29.46 29.87 -8.29
C ALA A 132 -30.54 28.86 -7.89
N SER A 133 -30.40 27.62 -8.37
CA SER A 133 -31.11 26.48 -7.79
C SER A 133 -30.34 26.00 -6.56
N LEU A 134 -31.01 25.88 -5.43
CA LEU A 134 -30.39 25.42 -4.19
C LEU A 134 -30.35 23.89 -4.13
N GLY A 135 -29.28 23.36 -3.56
CA GLY A 135 -29.04 21.93 -3.37
C GLY A 135 -29.31 21.50 -1.94
N ASN A 136 -28.94 20.25 -1.65
CA ASN A 136 -28.92 19.72 -0.30
C ASN A 136 -27.50 19.23 0.00
N SER A 137 -26.85 19.82 1.01
CA SER A 137 -25.50 19.48 1.45
C SER A 137 -25.46 18.25 2.37
N SER A 138 -26.59 17.87 2.99
CA SER A 138 -26.68 16.68 3.86
C SER A 138 -26.55 15.36 3.10
N THR A 139 -26.70 15.38 1.77
CA THR A 139 -26.52 14.21 0.90
C THR A 139 -25.07 14.01 0.43
N LEU A 140 -24.18 14.97 0.68
CA LEU A 140 -22.77 14.96 0.27
C LEU A 140 -21.97 13.87 1.00
N LYS A 141 -20.91 13.41 0.34
CA LYS A 141 -19.93 12.45 0.84
C LYS A 141 -18.52 12.92 0.51
N GLU A 142 -17.53 12.52 1.34
CA GLU A 142 -16.12 12.70 0.99
C GLU A 142 -15.81 11.99 -0.34
N GLY A 143 -15.09 12.69 -1.23
CA GLY A 143 -14.82 12.27 -2.60
C GLY A 143 -15.80 12.78 -3.68
N ASP A 144 -16.99 13.28 -3.30
CA ASP A 144 -17.95 13.87 -4.25
C ASP A 144 -17.34 15.08 -4.97
N GLU A 145 -17.60 15.19 -6.27
CA GLU A 145 -17.08 16.28 -7.10
C GLU A 145 -17.91 17.56 -6.92
N VAL A 146 -17.20 18.66 -6.69
CA VAL A 146 -17.77 19.99 -6.45
C VAL A 146 -17.02 21.05 -7.23
N PHE A 147 -17.67 22.19 -7.45
CA PHE A 147 -17.13 23.32 -8.19
C PHE A 147 -17.30 24.60 -7.36
N ALA A 148 -16.23 25.35 -7.13
CA ALA A 148 -16.29 26.64 -6.44
C ALA A 148 -16.00 27.76 -7.44
N SER A 149 -16.80 28.82 -7.41
CA SER A 149 -16.68 29.93 -8.34
C SER A 149 -16.69 31.29 -7.66
N GLY A 150 -16.15 32.31 -8.33
CA GLY A 150 -16.10 33.68 -7.84
C GLY A 150 -15.15 34.57 -8.64
N PHE A 151 -14.87 35.75 -8.11
CA PHE A 151 -14.05 36.79 -8.73
C PHE A 151 -12.76 37.01 -7.90
N PRO A 152 -11.62 36.37 -8.24
CA PRO A 152 -10.36 36.62 -7.56
C PRO A 152 -9.92 38.07 -7.67
N PHE A 153 -9.15 38.57 -6.71
CA PHE A 153 -8.55 39.91 -6.74
C PHE A 153 -7.11 39.88 -7.26
N GLU A 154 -6.66 41.00 -7.81
CA GLU A 154 -5.23 41.21 -8.08
C GLU A 154 -4.47 41.52 -6.77
N ASP A 155 -3.20 41.13 -6.71
CA ASP A 155 -2.40 41.33 -5.50
C ASP A 155 -2.23 42.83 -5.22
N ASN A 156 -2.55 43.22 -3.98
CA ASN A 156 -2.55 44.59 -3.46
C ASN A 156 -3.53 45.59 -4.12
N SER A 157 -4.59 45.13 -4.82
CA SER A 157 -5.71 46.00 -5.21
C SER A 157 -7.07 45.42 -4.78
N SER A 158 -8.11 46.25 -4.80
CA SER A 158 -9.53 45.84 -4.72
C SER A 158 -10.14 45.61 -6.12
N VAL A 159 -9.30 45.52 -7.17
CA VAL A 159 -9.71 45.22 -8.53
C VAL A 159 -9.75 43.70 -8.73
N SER A 160 -10.86 43.21 -9.27
CA SER A 160 -11.05 41.79 -9.56
C SER A 160 -10.48 41.39 -10.92
N ARG A 161 -9.87 40.22 -10.97
CA ARG A 161 -9.61 39.45 -12.20
C ARG A 161 -10.94 38.90 -12.77
N GLU A 162 -10.86 38.29 -13.94
CA GLU A 162 -12.00 37.61 -14.58
C GLU A 162 -12.65 36.54 -13.68
N PHE A 163 -13.91 36.21 -13.96
CA PHE A 163 -14.65 35.17 -13.24
C PHE A 163 -13.99 33.79 -13.38
N VAL A 164 -13.72 33.14 -12.24
CA VAL A 164 -13.06 31.84 -12.17
C VAL A 164 -14.03 30.78 -11.60
N THR A 165 -14.01 29.59 -12.21
CA THR A 165 -14.62 28.36 -11.68
C THR A 165 -13.55 27.28 -11.60
N LYS A 166 -13.35 26.69 -10.42
CA LYS A 166 -12.43 25.58 -10.18
C LYS A 166 -13.20 24.33 -9.76
N ALA A 167 -12.76 23.17 -10.25
CA ALA A 167 -13.30 21.87 -9.86
C ALA A 167 -12.43 21.23 -8.77
N GLY A 168 -13.04 20.42 -7.91
CA GLY A 168 -12.34 19.64 -6.89
C GLY A 168 -13.28 18.61 -6.26
N ARG A 169 -12.92 18.14 -5.06
CA ARG A 169 -13.73 17.16 -4.32
C ARG A 169 -13.98 17.61 -2.90
N ILE A 170 -15.08 17.14 -2.31
CA ILE A 170 -15.28 17.17 -0.87
C ILE A 170 -14.12 16.39 -0.21
N SER A 171 -13.32 17.08 0.60
CA SER A 171 -12.20 16.50 1.36
C SER A 171 -12.57 16.21 2.82
N LEU A 172 -13.58 16.91 3.35
CA LEU A 172 -14.06 16.74 4.71
C LEU A 172 -15.50 17.24 4.87
N LEU A 173 -16.30 16.59 5.70
CA LEU A 173 -17.63 17.09 6.12
C LEU A 173 -17.71 17.14 7.64
N LEU A 174 -17.91 18.34 8.20
CA LEU A 174 -18.01 18.52 9.65
C LEU A 174 -19.45 18.41 10.15
N GLU A 175 -19.67 17.56 11.15
CA GLU A 175 -20.95 17.54 11.88
C GLU A 175 -21.17 18.82 12.69
N ARG A 176 -20.10 19.48 13.11
CA ARG A 176 -20.07 20.68 13.95
C ARG A 176 -19.53 21.87 13.15
N SER A 177 -20.22 23.00 13.18
CA SER A 177 -19.75 24.21 12.51
C SER A 177 -18.49 24.75 13.19
N LEU A 178 -17.50 25.17 12.39
CA LEU A 178 -16.50 26.14 12.83
C LEU A 178 -17.20 27.50 13.05
N LYS A 179 -16.58 28.40 13.81
CA LYS A 179 -17.03 29.79 13.93
C LYS A 179 -17.32 30.39 12.54
N GLY A 180 -18.48 31.00 12.37
CA GLY A 180 -18.98 31.44 11.07
C GLY A 180 -19.85 30.41 10.32
N GLY A 181 -20.16 29.26 10.91
CA GLY A 181 -21.08 28.27 10.32
C GLY A 181 -20.44 27.22 9.42
N TYR A 182 -19.15 27.35 9.07
CA TYR A 182 -18.44 26.49 8.12
C TYR A 182 -18.49 24.99 8.45
N LYS A 183 -18.80 24.16 7.45
CA LYS A 183 -18.86 22.69 7.59
C LYS A 183 -18.36 21.89 6.38
N ILE A 184 -18.36 22.48 5.19
CA ILE A 184 -18.04 21.78 3.94
C ILE A 184 -16.57 22.03 3.60
N GLY A 185 -15.71 21.04 3.76
CA GLY A 185 -14.30 21.09 3.38
C GLY A 185 -14.09 20.51 1.98
N TYR A 186 -13.35 21.20 1.12
CA TYR A 186 -13.05 20.74 -0.24
C TYR A 186 -11.62 21.07 -0.69
N THR A 187 -11.12 20.25 -1.63
CA THR A 187 -9.75 20.32 -2.21
C THR A 187 -9.52 21.50 -3.16
N ILE A 188 -10.44 22.46 -3.25
CA ILE A 188 -10.34 23.56 -4.21
C ILE A 188 -9.52 24.68 -3.57
N GLU A 189 -8.45 25.10 -4.23
CA GLU A 189 -7.68 26.28 -3.85
C GLU A 189 -8.45 27.55 -4.24
N VAL A 190 -9.08 28.15 -3.25
CA VAL A 190 -9.89 29.35 -3.39
C VAL A 190 -8.98 30.58 -3.27
N GLU A 191 -9.15 31.55 -4.16
CA GLU A 191 -8.38 32.79 -4.16
C GLU A 191 -9.11 33.94 -3.45
N LYS A 192 -8.35 34.85 -2.85
CA LYS A 192 -8.86 36.09 -2.25
C LYS A 192 -9.80 36.81 -3.23
N GLY A 193 -11.03 37.11 -2.81
CA GLY A 193 -12.10 37.70 -3.64
C GLY A 193 -13.17 36.69 -4.09
N MET A 194 -12.87 35.39 -4.11
CA MET A 194 -13.87 34.34 -4.40
C MET A 194 -14.81 34.05 -3.21
N SER A 195 -14.51 34.55 -2.01
CA SER A 195 -15.36 34.42 -0.81
C SER A 195 -16.76 35.01 -1.06
N GLY A 196 -17.79 34.34 -0.55
CA GLY A 196 -19.20 34.62 -0.83
C GLY A 196 -19.74 34.00 -2.13
N GLY A 197 -18.89 33.41 -2.99
CA GLY A 197 -19.30 32.77 -4.23
C GLY A 197 -19.87 31.35 -4.04
N PRO A 198 -20.51 30.76 -5.07
CA PRO A 198 -21.19 29.48 -4.95
C PRO A 198 -20.23 28.29 -4.93
N VAL A 199 -20.54 27.33 -4.06
CA VAL A 199 -20.08 25.94 -4.14
C VAL A 199 -21.22 25.11 -4.75
N LEU A 200 -20.96 24.50 -5.90
CA LEU A 200 -21.92 23.76 -6.72
C LEU A 200 -21.64 22.26 -6.69
N ASN A 201 -22.70 21.45 -6.68
CA ASN A 201 -22.61 20.02 -6.98
C ASN A 201 -22.63 19.75 -8.50
N ARG A 202 -22.48 18.49 -8.91
CA ARG A 202 -22.55 18.05 -10.32
C ARG A 202 -23.85 18.40 -11.06
N GLU A 203 -24.95 18.63 -10.35
CA GLU A 203 -26.23 19.04 -10.94
C GLU A 203 -26.29 20.55 -11.23
N GLY A 204 -25.30 21.32 -10.75
CA GLY A 204 -25.31 22.79 -10.82
C GLY A 204 -26.13 23.45 -9.71
N LYS A 205 -26.46 22.73 -8.64
CA LYS A 205 -27.17 23.28 -7.48
C LYS A 205 -26.18 23.78 -6.43
N VAL A 206 -26.48 24.93 -5.82
CA VAL A 206 -25.68 25.54 -4.74
C VAL A 206 -25.86 24.74 -3.46
N ILE A 207 -24.77 24.11 -3.00
CA ILE A 207 -24.70 23.34 -1.75
C ILE A 207 -24.08 24.14 -0.60
N GLY A 208 -23.40 25.24 -0.89
CA GLY A 208 -22.82 26.11 0.11
C GLY A 208 -22.21 27.40 -0.46
N ILE A 209 -21.79 28.26 0.46
CA ILE A 209 -21.15 29.55 0.20
C ILE A 209 -19.67 29.40 0.54
N ASN A 210 -18.80 29.75 -0.39
CA ASN A 210 -17.36 29.67 -0.25
C ASN A 210 -16.80 30.75 0.70
N GLY A 211 -15.81 30.46 1.57
CA GLY A 211 -15.28 31.48 2.49
C GLY A 211 -13.83 31.34 2.93
N ILE A 212 -13.46 30.32 3.71
CA ILE A 212 -12.09 30.17 4.25
C ILE A 212 -11.20 29.46 3.22
N HIS A 213 -10.02 30.00 2.94
CA HIS A 213 -9.01 29.40 2.08
C HIS A 213 -8.28 28.22 2.77
N ALA A 214 -7.79 27.27 1.98
CA ALA A 214 -6.72 26.36 2.43
C ALA A 214 -5.47 27.16 2.84
N GLN A 215 -4.71 26.65 3.81
CA GLN A 215 -3.52 27.31 4.39
C GLN A 215 -3.74 28.80 4.78
N PRO A 216 -4.66 29.11 5.71
CA PRO A 216 -4.91 30.47 6.17
C PRO A 216 -3.64 31.09 6.80
N LEU A 217 -3.16 32.19 6.21
CA LEU A 217 -1.87 32.81 6.53
C LEU A 217 -1.81 33.49 7.91
N TRP A 218 -2.96 33.77 8.54
CA TRP A 218 -3.05 34.48 9.82
C TRP A 218 -4.22 33.96 10.67
N GLY A 219 -3.95 33.71 11.97
CA GLY A 219 -4.93 33.22 12.94
C GLY A 219 -5.15 31.70 12.92
N ASP A 220 -5.91 31.20 13.90
CA ASP A 220 -6.38 29.80 13.94
C ASP A 220 -7.90 29.79 13.69
N PRO A 221 -8.35 29.62 12.44
CA PRO A 221 -9.79 29.59 12.12
C PRO A 221 -10.45 28.25 12.49
N TYR A 222 -9.68 27.25 12.93
CA TYR A 222 -10.18 25.92 13.25
C TYR A 222 -10.70 25.84 14.69
N VAL A 223 -11.65 26.71 15.02
CA VAL A 223 -12.34 26.73 16.32
C VAL A 223 -13.83 26.50 16.08
N TYR A 224 -14.42 25.53 16.79
CA TYR A 224 -15.85 25.26 16.73
C TYR A 224 -16.66 26.39 17.39
N GLU A 225 -17.95 26.48 17.08
CA GLU A 225 -18.84 27.53 17.60
C GLU A 225 -18.96 27.55 19.14
N ASP A 226 -18.70 26.42 19.83
CA ASP A 226 -18.66 26.35 21.30
C ASP A 226 -17.28 26.71 21.91
N GLY A 227 -16.30 27.08 21.08
CA GLY A 227 -14.94 27.40 21.51
C GLY A 227 -13.98 26.19 21.61
N SER A 228 -14.45 24.96 21.39
CA SER A 228 -13.56 23.79 21.32
C SER A 228 -12.70 23.78 20.05
N GLN A 229 -11.57 23.06 20.09
CA GLN A 229 -10.64 22.94 18.96
C GLN A 229 -10.50 21.47 18.51
N PRO A 230 -10.20 21.21 17.22
CA PRO A 230 -9.87 19.89 16.71
C PRO A 230 -8.46 19.46 17.14
N ASN A 231 -8.26 18.14 17.25
CA ASN A 231 -6.93 17.54 17.45
C ASN A 231 -6.01 17.79 16.24
N ASP A 232 -4.70 17.61 16.42
CA ASP A 232 -3.70 18.01 15.44
C ASP A 232 -3.76 17.22 14.12
N ALA A 233 -4.13 15.95 14.15
CA ALA A 233 -4.31 15.14 12.93
C ALA A 233 -5.48 15.66 12.08
N LEU A 234 -6.62 15.95 12.72
CA LEU A 234 -7.77 16.54 12.06
C LEU A 234 -7.46 17.98 11.60
N ARG A 235 -6.77 18.77 12.41
CA ARG A 235 -6.33 20.14 12.09
C ARG A 235 -5.41 20.16 10.86
N GLU A 236 -4.50 19.18 10.75
CA GLU A 236 -3.63 19.03 9.59
C GLU A 236 -4.39 18.62 8.31
N ARG A 237 -5.43 17.79 8.42
CA ARG A 237 -6.38 17.56 7.31
C ARG A 237 -7.17 18.84 6.95
N MET A 238 -7.60 19.61 7.94
CA MET A 238 -8.36 20.85 7.75
C MET A 238 -7.55 21.95 7.06
N ARG A 239 -6.24 22.05 7.33
CA ARG A 239 -5.31 22.99 6.67
C ARG A 239 -5.23 22.81 5.15
N ARG A 240 -5.48 21.60 4.65
CA ARG A 240 -5.42 21.22 3.23
C ARG A 240 -6.74 21.44 2.48
N SER A 241 -7.74 21.99 3.15
CA SER A 241 -9.09 22.18 2.63
C SER A 241 -9.49 23.65 2.69
N SER A 242 -10.12 24.15 1.62
CA SER A 242 -10.94 25.37 1.71
C SER A 242 -12.31 25.02 2.28
N TRP A 243 -13.00 25.99 2.86
CA TRP A 243 -14.23 25.79 3.63
C TRP A 243 -15.40 26.62 3.15
N GLY A 244 -16.56 25.96 3.05
CA GLY A 244 -17.85 26.58 2.78
C GLY A 244 -18.85 26.44 3.93
N VAL A 245 -19.74 27.43 4.02
CA VAL A 245 -20.94 27.41 4.88
C VAL A 245 -22.07 26.69 4.13
N PRO A 246 -22.73 25.67 4.71
CA PRO A 246 -23.84 24.96 4.06
C PRO A 246 -25.00 25.87 3.69
N ILE A 247 -25.64 25.60 2.56
CA ILE A 247 -26.78 26.40 2.07
C ILE A 247 -28.00 26.32 3.00
N GLU A 248 -28.15 25.23 3.76
CA GLU A 248 -29.20 25.01 4.76
C GLU A 248 -29.16 26.05 5.88
N THR A 249 -28.03 26.73 6.09
CA THR A 249 -27.90 27.82 7.07
C THR A 249 -28.98 28.88 6.89
N LEU A 250 -29.47 29.10 5.66
CA LEU A 250 -30.54 30.05 5.34
C LEU A 250 -31.93 29.66 5.89
N ALA A 251 -32.18 28.36 6.10
CA ALA A 251 -33.42 27.85 6.69
C ALA A 251 -33.42 27.97 8.23
N TYR A 252 -32.29 28.34 8.83
CA TYR A 252 -32.11 28.53 10.27
C TYR A 252 -31.85 29.99 10.68
N LEU A 253 -31.97 30.94 9.75
CA LEU A 253 -31.99 32.37 10.06
C LEU A 253 -33.35 32.77 10.64
N ASP A 254 -33.40 33.91 11.33
CA ASP A 254 -34.63 34.48 11.89
C ASP A 254 -34.90 35.87 11.25
N PRO A 255 -35.90 36.02 10.36
CA PRO A 255 -36.77 34.97 9.82
C PRO A 255 -36.06 34.05 8.81
N PRO A 256 -36.55 32.82 8.59
CA PRO A 256 -35.97 31.87 7.65
C PRO A 256 -36.26 32.29 6.20
N ILE A 257 -35.25 32.15 5.33
CA ILE A 257 -35.33 32.63 3.93
C ILE A 257 -36.06 31.61 3.03
N PHE A 258 -36.05 30.33 3.41
CA PHE A 258 -36.71 29.24 2.68
C PHE A 258 -37.39 28.26 3.66
N PRO A 259 -38.50 27.61 3.27
CA PRO A 259 -39.21 26.65 4.13
C PRO A 259 -38.39 25.35 4.34
N PRO A 260 -38.40 24.76 5.55
CA PRO A 260 -37.60 23.58 5.89
C PRO A 260 -38.24 22.26 5.43
N GLU A 261 -38.14 21.96 4.13
CA GLU A 261 -38.46 20.63 3.60
C GLU A 261 -37.30 19.64 3.91
N ASN A 262 -37.60 18.65 4.75
CA ASN A 262 -36.64 17.80 5.48
C ASN A 262 -36.15 16.57 4.67
N PRO A 263 -35.01 15.92 5.00
CA PRO A 263 -34.63 15.46 6.34
C PRO A 263 -33.60 16.32 7.06
N GLN A 264 -33.64 16.26 8.39
CA GLN A 264 -32.93 17.18 9.26
C GLN A 264 -31.40 17.06 9.16
N PRO A 265 -30.66 18.15 9.42
CA PRO A 265 -29.27 18.03 9.83
C PRO A 265 -29.18 17.12 11.06
N ARG A 266 -28.10 16.34 11.17
CA ARG A 266 -27.83 15.55 12.38
C ARG A 266 -27.71 16.48 13.60
N ASN A 267 -28.78 16.63 14.38
CA ASN A 267 -28.70 17.09 15.76
C ASN A 267 -29.92 16.65 16.57
N ILE A 268 -29.64 16.10 17.74
CA ILE A 268 -30.62 15.69 18.75
C ILE A 268 -30.92 16.90 19.65
N ASP A 269 -32.14 16.97 20.16
CA ASP A 269 -32.69 18.08 20.94
C ASP A 269 -31.86 18.37 22.23
N PHE A 270 -31.27 19.57 22.31
CA PHE A 270 -30.35 19.97 23.39
C PHE A 270 -31.08 20.54 24.63
N LYS A 271 -32.04 19.79 25.20
CA LYS A 271 -32.69 20.15 26.47
C LYS A 271 -32.92 18.98 27.44
N ARG A 272 -31.84 18.45 28.03
CA ARG A 272 -31.66 18.26 29.51
C ARG A 272 -30.36 17.51 29.88
N SER A 273 -29.71 18.00 30.95
CA SER A 273 -28.69 17.37 31.83
C SER A 273 -27.42 16.71 31.24
N ASN A 274 -26.30 17.41 31.42
CA ASN A 274 -24.97 16.95 31.86
C ASN A 274 -24.33 15.65 31.29
N ASN A 275 -23.24 15.84 30.56
CA ASN A 275 -22.05 14.95 30.50
C ASN A 275 -22.23 13.49 30.04
N SER A 276 -22.78 13.26 28.85
CA SER A 276 -22.27 12.24 27.91
C SER A 276 -22.85 12.45 26.50
N THR A 277 -22.12 12.04 25.45
CA THR A 277 -22.66 12.04 24.08
C THR A 277 -23.80 11.00 24.00
N PRO A 278 -24.94 11.26 23.32
CA PRO A 278 -26.12 10.38 23.35
C PRO A 278 -25.88 8.89 23.06
N VAL A 279 -24.88 8.57 22.23
CA VAL A 279 -24.43 7.20 21.94
C VAL A 279 -23.85 6.50 23.18
N VAL A 280 -23.06 7.20 23.99
CA VAL A 280 -22.39 6.67 25.18
C VAL A 280 -23.43 6.29 26.25
N SER A 281 -24.41 7.15 26.48
CA SER A 281 -25.50 6.93 27.44
C SER A 281 -26.41 5.77 27.01
N LEU A 282 -26.67 5.62 25.69
CA LEU A 282 -27.43 4.48 25.16
C LEU A 282 -26.69 3.15 25.42
N ILE A 283 -25.39 3.09 25.12
CA ILE A 283 -24.58 1.88 25.28
C ILE A 283 -24.41 1.52 26.76
N ASP A 284 -24.22 2.50 27.64
CA ASP A 284 -24.16 2.25 29.10
C ASP A 284 -25.48 1.67 29.65
N ASN A 285 -26.62 2.15 29.18
CA ASN A 285 -27.93 1.60 29.54
C ASN A 285 -28.10 0.15 29.06
N ILE A 286 -27.71 -0.17 27.82
CA ILE A 286 -27.72 -1.55 27.31
C ILE A 286 -26.79 -2.42 28.17
N ALA A 287 -25.58 -1.94 28.44
CA ALA A 287 -24.57 -2.65 29.22
C ALA A 287 -25.07 -2.95 30.65
N LYS A 288 -25.71 -1.98 31.31
CA LYS A 288 -26.35 -2.14 32.62
C LYS A 288 -27.37 -3.28 32.65
N GLN A 289 -28.14 -3.46 31.58
CA GLN A 289 -29.24 -4.43 31.53
C GLN A 289 -28.81 -5.87 31.21
N ILE A 290 -27.66 -6.06 30.57
CA ILE A 290 -27.16 -7.39 30.14
C ILE A 290 -26.04 -7.94 31.04
N THR A 291 -25.46 -7.10 31.88
CA THR A 291 -24.30 -7.44 32.73
C THR A 291 -24.76 -7.96 34.10
N VAL A 292 -24.17 -9.05 34.56
CA VAL A 292 -24.43 -9.67 35.87
C VAL A 292 -23.14 -9.82 36.68
N LEU A 293 -23.24 -9.97 38.00
CA LEU A 293 -22.11 -10.39 38.83
C LEU A 293 -22.11 -11.90 39.01
N ILE A 294 -20.93 -12.48 39.16
CA ILE A 294 -20.74 -13.89 39.51
C ILE A 294 -19.95 -13.92 40.83
N THR A 295 -20.58 -14.32 41.93
CA THR A 295 -20.04 -14.17 43.30
C THR A 295 -19.65 -15.50 43.94
N TRP A 296 -18.55 -15.51 44.70
CA TRP A 296 -18.09 -16.62 45.54
C TRP A 296 -17.27 -16.07 46.73
N GLN A 297 -17.46 -16.58 47.95
CA GLN A 297 -16.56 -16.32 49.11
C GLN A 297 -16.08 -14.85 49.25
N ASN A 298 -17.02 -13.90 49.24
CA ASN A 298 -16.78 -12.44 49.31
C ASN A 298 -15.91 -11.86 48.17
N ARG A 299 -15.85 -12.54 47.02
CA ARG A 299 -15.25 -12.09 45.76
C ARG A 299 -16.26 -12.19 44.63
N HIS A 300 -15.97 -11.54 43.51
CA HIS A 300 -16.78 -11.65 42.31
C HIS A 300 -15.98 -11.51 41.02
N GLY A 301 -16.60 -11.97 39.94
CA GLY A 301 -16.34 -11.63 38.55
C GLY A 301 -17.58 -11.02 37.93
N THR A 302 -17.53 -10.77 36.63
CA THR A 302 -18.64 -10.24 35.84
C THR A 302 -19.13 -11.31 34.84
N GLY A 303 -20.34 -11.19 34.30
CA GLY A 303 -20.86 -12.04 33.23
C GLY A 303 -21.89 -11.33 32.35
N VAL A 304 -22.26 -11.95 31.24
CA VAL A 304 -23.18 -11.41 30.23
C VAL A 304 -24.34 -12.37 30.01
N LEU A 305 -25.58 -11.89 30.11
CA LEU A 305 -26.77 -12.65 29.71
C LEU A 305 -26.81 -12.80 28.19
N VAL A 306 -26.58 -14.01 27.66
CA VAL A 306 -26.46 -14.25 26.20
C VAL A 306 -27.65 -14.98 25.57
N ALA A 307 -28.43 -15.73 26.35
CA ALA A 307 -29.61 -16.46 25.88
C ALA A 307 -30.66 -16.64 26.99
N LYS A 308 -31.91 -16.87 26.58
CA LYS A 308 -33.05 -17.27 27.43
C LYS A 308 -33.84 -18.39 26.77
N GLU A 309 -34.17 -19.43 27.53
CA GLU A 309 -35.00 -20.57 27.10
C GLU A 309 -36.03 -20.90 28.19
N GLY A 310 -37.31 -20.59 27.94
CA GLY A 310 -38.33 -20.62 28.99
C GLY A 310 -37.93 -19.71 30.15
N ASN A 311 -37.86 -20.25 31.37
CA ASN A 311 -37.37 -19.52 32.57
C ASN A 311 -35.85 -19.66 32.79
N LYS A 312 -35.12 -20.38 31.93
CA LYS A 312 -33.68 -20.55 32.06
C LYS A 312 -32.94 -19.43 31.35
N TYR A 313 -31.96 -18.85 32.03
CA TYR A 313 -31.04 -17.84 31.52
C TYR A 313 -29.63 -18.41 31.43
N TYR A 314 -28.90 -18.03 30.38
CA TYR A 314 -27.50 -18.42 30.17
C TYR A 314 -26.58 -17.20 30.29
N VAL A 315 -25.50 -17.36 31.05
CA VAL A 315 -24.51 -16.31 31.35
C VAL A 315 -23.15 -16.73 30.80
N LEU A 316 -22.59 -15.93 29.89
CA LEU A 316 -21.22 -16.08 29.39
C LEU A 316 -20.25 -15.26 30.26
N THR A 317 -19.10 -15.82 30.61
CA THR A 317 -18.05 -15.17 31.42
C THR A 317 -16.67 -15.74 31.06
N ALA A 318 -15.62 -15.24 31.73
CA ALA A 318 -14.27 -15.75 31.62
C ALA A 318 -14.10 -17.08 32.42
N GLY A 319 -13.41 -18.06 31.84
CA GLY A 319 -13.26 -19.41 32.40
C GLY A 319 -12.63 -19.46 33.80
N HIS A 320 -11.65 -18.62 34.07
CA HIS A 320 -10.98 -18.53 35.36
C HIS A 320 -11.88 -17.98 36.50
N VAL A 321 -12.99 -17.30 36.19
CA VAL A 321 -13.98 -16.82 37.18
C VAL A 321 -14.62 -18.02 37.87
N VAL A 322 -14.98 -19.07 37.11
CA VAL A 322 -15.66 -20.28 37.62
C VAL A 322 -14.72 -21.42 38.00
N ARG A 323 -13.50 -21.48 37.43
CA ARG A 323 -12.59 -22.62 37.60
C ARG A 323 -12.22 -22.84 39.08
N GLY A 324 -12.40 -24.07 39.58
CA GLY A 324 -12.04 -24.48 40.95
C GLY A 324 -12.90 -23.90 42.07
N LYS A 325 -14.07 -23.31 41.78
CA LYS A 325 -15.01 -22.81 42.81
C LYS A 325 -15.96 -23.92 43.27
N LYS A 326 -16.36 -23.90 44.54
CA LYS A 326 -17.31 -24.87 45.14
C LYS A 326 -18.75 -24.37 45.25
N GLU A 327 -18.91 -23.04 45.28
CA GLU A 327 -20.20 -22.36 45.33
C GLU A 327 -20.10 -21.10 44.46
N LEU A 328 -21.14 -20.84 43.68
CA LEU A 328 -21.24 -19.70 42.76
C LEU A 328 -22.69 -19.20 42.77
N ASN A 329 -22.86 -17.87 42.78
CA ASN A 329 -24.16 -17.25 42.56
C ASN A 329 -24.06 -16.22 41.43
N VAL A 330 -25.15 -16.02 40.68
CA VAL A 330 -25.32 -14.89 39.77
C VAL A 330 -26.16 -13.83 40.47
N VAL A 331 -25.73 -12.58 40.43
CA VAL A 331 -26.52 -11.41 40.87
C VAL A 331 -26.91 -10.60 39.64
N THR A 332 -28.21 -10.43 39.42
CA THR A 332 -28.80 -9.78 38.23
C THR A 332 -28.92 -8.25 38.41
N PRO A 333 -29.24 -7.47 37.34
CA PRO A 333 -29.24 -6.00 37.40
C PRO A 333 -30.24 -5.35 38.37
N ASP A 334 -31.22 -6.12 38.84
CA ASP A 334 -32.21 -5.80 39.88
C ASP A 334 -31.77 -6.25 41.29
N ASN A 335 -30.51 -6.65 41.45
CA ASN A 335 -29.88 -7.20 42.65
C ASN A 335 -30.50 -8.51 43.18
N GLN A 336 -31.26 -9.26 42.37
CA GLN A 336 -31.69 -10.62 42.73
C GLN A 336 -30.52 -11.61 42.62
N GLN A 337 -30.44 -12.58 43.53
CA GLN A 337 -29.35 -13.55 43.60
C GLN A 337 -29.84 -14.99 43.34
N TYR A 338 -29.16 -15.69 42.44
CA TYR A 338 -29.50 -17.06 42.03
C TYR A 338 -28.28 -17.98 42.14
N SER A 339 -28.41 -19.09 42.86
CA SER A 339 -27.32 -20.08 42.99
C SER A 339 -27.14 -20.91 41.72
N ILE A 340 -25.88 -21.20 41.37
CA ILE A 340 -25.51 -21.91 40.15
C ILE A 340 -25.17 -23.37 40.46
N ASN A 341 -25.79 -24.30 39.72
CA ASN A 341 -25.37 -25.69 39.74
C ASN A 341 -24.05 -25.86 38.96
N ILE A 342 -22.95 -26.05 39.68
CA ILE A 342 -21.59 -26.13 39.14
C ILE A 342 -21.41 -27.31 38.17
N SER A 343 -22.13 -28.41 38.35
CA SER A 343 -22.11 -29.55 37.41
C SER A 343 -22.66 -29.21 36.01
N THR A 344 -23.29 -28.05 35.85
CA THR A 344 -23.87 -27.58 34.58
C THR A 344 -23.09 -26.42 33.95
N ILE A 345 -21.96 -26.04 34.54
CA ILE A 345 -21.05 -25.03 33.97
C ILE A 345 -20.27 -25.69 32.83
N LYS A 346 -20.26 -25.03 31.67
CA LYS A 346 -19.54 -25.49 30.48
C LYS A 346 -18.31 -24.61 30.25
N THR A 347 -17.18 -25.23 29.92
CA THR A 347 -15.91 -24.56 29.60
C THR A 347 -15.28 -25.23 28.40
N TRP A 348 -14.56 -24.48 27.56
CA TRP A 348 -13.94 -24.99 26.33
C TRP A 348 -12.42 -24.97 26.40
N GLU A 349 -11.79 -26.09 26.06
CA GLU A 349 -10.33 -26.20 25.96
C GLU A 349 -9.77 -25.22 24.93
N GLY A 350 -8.54 -24.73 25.14
CA GLY A 350 -7.93 -23.71 24.29
C GLY A 350 -8.53 -22.30 24.43
N THR A 351 -9.58 -22.11 25.26
CA THR A 351 -10.17 -20.80 25.54
C THR A 351 -10.32 -20.52 27.04
N ASP A 352 -10.48 -19.23 27.40
CA ASP A 352 -10.89 -18.81 28.75
C ASP A 352 -12.35 -18.34 28.74
N LEU A 353 -13.25 -19.16 28.21
CA LEU A 353 -14.70 -18.93 28.27
C LEU A 353 -15.40 -19.95 29.16
N ALA A 354 -16.44 -19.50 29.86
CA ALA A 354 -17.39 -20.33 30.58
C ALA A 354 -18.83 -19.90 30.35
N LEU A 355 -19.73 -20.88 30.24
CA LEU A 355 -21.18 -20.68 30.16
C LEU A 355 -21.84 -21.28 31.41
N LEU A 356 -22.60 -20.44 32.12
CA LEU A 356 -23.38 -20.80 33.31
C LEU A 356 -24.86 -20.74 32.96
N GLN A 357 -25.70 -21.38 33.77
CA GLN A 357 -27.16 -21.27 33.68
C GLN A 357 -27.80 -21.04 35.06
N PHE A 358 -28.89 -20.28 35.09
CA PHE A 358 -29.78 -20.15 36.26
C PHE A 358 -31.24 -20.09 35.81
N THR A 359 -32.18 -20.20 36.73
CA THR A 359 -33.62 -20.13 36.45
C THR A 359 -34.25 -18.94 37.18
N SER A 360 -35.04 -18.14 36.46
CA SER A 360 -35.82 -17.03 37.04
C SER A 360 -37.14 -16.84 36.28
N SER A 361 -38.18 -16.44 37.01
CA SER A 361 -39.45 -15.97 36.45
C SER A 361 -39.39 -14.49 36.00
N GLN A 362 -38.35 -13.75 36.37
CA GLN A 362 -38.17 -12.36 35.98
C GLN A 362 -37.70 -12.23 34.52
N ASN A 363 -37.98 -11.08 33.90
CA ASN A 363 -37.64 -10.79 32.51
C ASN A 363 -36.40 -9.88 32.40
N TYR A 364 -35.22 -10.49 32.44
CA TYR A 364 -33.95 -9.85 32.09
C TYR A 364 -33.71 -9.79 30.58
N GLN A 365 -33.04 -8.72 30.14
CA GLN A 365 -32.61 -8.51 28.76
C GLN A 365 -31.39 -9.39 28.45
N VAL A 366 -31.40 -10.03 27.27
CA VAL A 366 -30.25 -10.76 26.74
C VAL A 366 -29.51 -9.91 25.71
N ALA A 367 -28.19 -10.10 25.63
CA ALA A 367 -27.30 -9.40 24.73
C ALA A 367 -27.64 -9.66 23.25
N THR A 368 -27.32 -8.67 22.42
CA THR A 368 -27.23 -8.86 20.96
C THR A 368 -25.77 -9.15 20.62
N LEU A 369 -25.49 -10.26 19.94
CA LEU A 369 -24.15 -10.73 19.63
C LEU A 369 -23.73 -10.31 18.21
N ALA A 370 -22.49 -9.84 18.08
CA ALA A 370 -21.90 -9.39 16.83
C ALA A 370 -21.31 -10.58 16.03
N ASP A 371 -22.02 -11.01 14.98
CA ASP A 371 -21.59 -12.08 14.09
C ASP A 371 -20.99 -11.50 12.79
N TYR A 372 -19.94 -10.68 12.92
CA TYR A 372 -19.21 -10.08 11.81
C TYR A 372 -17.70 -10.05 12.07
N ASN A 373 -16.88 -10.05 11.01
CA ASN A 373 -15.43 -9.84 11.15
C ASN A 373 -15.16 -8.37 11.54
N LEU A 374 -14.38 -8.14 12.60
CA LEU A 374 -14.06 -6.80 13.10
C LEU A 374 -13.22 -5.97 12.11
N GLY A 375 -12.51 -6.66 11.20
CA GLY A 375 -11.74 -6.06 10.12
C GLY A 375 -10.43 -5.43 10.58
N ASN A 376 -9.73 -4.79 9.63
CA ASN A 376 -8.38 -4.25 9.84
C ASN A 376 -8.38 -2.75 10.18
N GLU A 377 -9.42 -2.24 10.85
CA GLU A 377 -9.51 -0.83 11.26
C GLU A 377 -9.74 -0.68 12.78
N ASP A 378 -9.07 0.31 13.38
CA ASP A 378 -9.26 0.68 14.79
C ASP A 378 -10.70 1.19 15.02
N ARG A 379 -11.35 0.75 16.11
CA ARG A 379 -12.77 1.02 16.40
C ARG A 379 -13.00 1.39 17.85
N VAL A 380 -13.92 2.32 18.12
CA VAL A 380 -14.38 2.60 19.48
C VAL A 380 -15.18 1.41 20.02
N VAL A 381 -14.82 0.97 21.22
CA VAL A 381 -15.48 -0.10 21.97
C VAL A 381 -15.69 0.29 23.42
N PHE A 382 -16.66 -0.34 24.07
CA PHE A 382 -17.05 -0.04 25.45
C PHE A 382 -16.96 -1.30 26.31
N VAL A 383 -16.60 -1.15 27.57
CA VAL A 383 -16.55 -2.24 28.55
C VAL A 383 -17.30 -1.81 29.81
N SER A 384 -18.10 -2.72 30.35
CA SER A 384 -18.93 -2.47 31.54
C SER A 384 -18.77 -3.61 32.53
N GLY A 385 -18.52 -3.33 33.79
CA GLY A 385 -18.30 -4.37 34.80
C GLY A 385 -18.13 -3.78 36.18
N THR A 386 -17.94 -4.62 37.18
CA THR A 386 -17.76 -4.15 38.56
C THR A 386 -16.36 -4.50 39.03
N PRO A 387 -15.50 -3.51 39.35
CA PRO A 387 -14.25 -3.73 40.06
C PRO A 387 -14.50 -4.34 41.45
N ALA A 388 -13.58 -5.17 41.92
CA ALA A 388 -13.59 -5.65 43.29
C ALA A 388 -13.35 -4.48 44.26
N SER A 389 -14.22 -4.32 45.28
CA SER A 389 -14.01 -3.31 46.32
C SER A 389 -12.67 -3.53 47.03
N LYS A 390 -12.01 -2.41 47.36
CA LYS A 390 -10.74 -2.36 48.10
C LYS A 390 -10.97 -2.43 49.62
N GLU A 391 -12.15 -2.06 50.08
CA GLU A 391 -12.55 -2.08 51.49
C GLU A 391 -13.76 -2.98 51.69
N ALA A 392 -13.77 -3.76 52.78
CA ALA A 392 -14.81 -4.74 53.07
C ALA A 392 -16.22 -4.14 53.25
N ASN A 393 -16.33 -2.82 53.44
CA ASN A 393 -17.57 -2.12 53.75
C ASN A 393 -18.01 -1.08 52.69
N LEU A 394 -17.26 -0.90 51.58
CA LEU A 394 -17.63 0.02 50.50
C LEU A 394 -18.48 -0.67 49.41
N PRO A 395 -19.59 -0.06 48.94
CA PRO A 395 -20.35 -0.58 47.81
C PRO A 395 -19.51 -0.63 46.53
N SER A 396 -19.45 -1.80 45.89
CA SER A 396 -18.76 -1.96 44.60
C SER A 396 -19.60 -1.30 43.51
N HIS A 397 -19.06 -0.28 42.84
CA HIS A 397 -19.76 0.47 41.79
C HIS A 397 -19.46 -0.10 40.40
N ARG A 398 -20.41 -0.01 39.47
CA ARG A 398 -20.17 -0.39 38.07
C ARG A 398 -19.22 0.62 37.41
N LEU A 399 -18.10 0.14 36.86
CA LEU A 399 -17.26 0.87 35.93
C LEU A 399 -17.79 0.68 34.50
N PHE A 400 -17.98 1.78 33.78
CA PHE A 400 -18.21 1.79 32.34
C PHE A 400 -17.13 2.66 31.68
N SER A 401 -16.38 2.10 30.74
CA SER A 401 -15.27 2.78 30.08
C SER A 401 -15.37 2.62 28.56
N ALA A 402 -15.07 3.69 27.83
CA ALA A 402 -14.85 3.65 26.38
C ALA A 402 -13.35 3.59 26.06
N GLY A 403 -13.00 3.05 24.91
CA GLY A 403 -11.62 2.88 24.46
C GLY A 403 -11.58 2.47 22.99
N LEU A 404 -10.39 2.22 22.47
CA LEU A 404 -10.19 1.76 21.10
C LEU A 404 -9.80 0.29 21.09
N LEU A 405 -10.53 -0.51 20.32
CA LEU A 405 -10.09 -1.80 19.82
C LEU A 405 -9.10 -1.55 18.69
N TYR A 406 -7.93 -2.19 18.78
CA TYR A 406 -6.91 -2.08 17.76
C TYR A 406 -6.99 -3.21 16.74
N ALA A 407 -6.97 -2.83 15.46
CA ALA A 407 -6.86 -3.74 14.33
C ALA A 407 -5.51 -4.47 14.34
N GLY A 408 -5.56 -5.77 14.06
CA GLY A 408 -4.38 -6.64 14.21
C GLY A 408 -3.81 -6.60 15.63
N GLY A 409 -4.65 -6.35 16.65
CA GLY A 409 -4.22 -5.99 18.01
C GLY A 409 -3.21 -6.93 18.68
N ILE A 410 -3.17 -8.19 18.25
CA ILE A 410 -2.14 -9.20 18.56
C ILE A 410 -0.71 -8.66 18.31
N ASP A 411 -0.50 -7.82 17.28
CA ASP A 411 0.79 -7.16 16.97
C ASP A 411 1.15 -6.02 17.94
N ARG A 412 0.18 -5.51 18.70
CA ARG A 412 0.37 -4.45 19.70
C ARG A 412 0.41 -5.00 21.13
N ALA A 413 0.16 -6.29 21.30
CA ALA A 413 0.10 -6.96 22.59
C ALA A 413 1.48 -7.14 23.25
N LYS A 414 1.52 -7.12 24.58
CA LYS A 414 2.75 -7.10 25.37
C LYS A 414 3.28 -8.44 25.82
N ASP A 415 2.45 -9.47 25.97
CA ASP A 415 2.88 -10.70 26.61
C ASP A 415 2.31 -11.96 25.97
N ALA A 416 2.97 -13.09 26.22
CA ALA A 416 2.58 -14.40 25.71
C ALA A 416 1.15 -14.82 26.10
N ARG A 417 0.54 -14.24 27.16
CA ARG A 417 -0.84 -14.57 27.57
C ARG A 417 -1.82 -14.11 26.50
N SER A 418 -1.57 -12.98 25.84
CA SER A 418 -2.34 -12.48 24.69
C SER A 418 -2.37 -13.43 23.48
N PHE A 419 -1.56 -14.51 23.50
CA PHE A 419 -1.50 -15.55 22.47
C PHE A 419 -2.01 -16.91 22.98
N SER A 420 -2.52 -16.95 24.21
CA SER A 420 -3.07 -18.14 24.87
C SER A 420 -4.56 -17.93 25.16
N PHE A 421 -5.31 -19.03 25.28
CA PHE A 421 -6.74 -19.02 25.68
C PHE A 421 -7.69 -18.16 24.82
N GLY A 422 -7.34 -17.87 23.55
CA GLY A 422 -8.20 -17.19 22.58
C GLY A 422 -8.30 -15.67 22.71
N TYR A 423 -7.31 -15.00 23.30
CA TYR A 423 -7.30 -13.54 23.54
C TYR A 423 -6.98 -12.70 22.29
N GLU A 424 -7.85 -12.76 21.27
CA GLU A 424 -7.64 -12.04 20.01
C GLU A 424 -8.06 -10.55 20.05
N LEU A 425 -8.85 -10.12 21.03
CA LEU A 425 -9.24 -8.70 21.19
C LEU A 425 -8.24 -7.95 22.07
N VAL A 426 -7.68 -6.85 21.55
CA VAL A 426 -6.76 -5.96 22.28
C VAL A 426 -7.26 -4.52 22.21
N TYR A 427 -7.54 -3.91 23.36
CA TYR A 427 -8.22 -2.60 23.42
C TYR A 427 -7.79 -1.70 24.59
N THR A 428 -8.01 -0.39 24.45
CA THR A 428 -7.48 0.62 25.39
C THR A 428 -8.33 0.88 26.63
N ASN A 429 -9.56 0.38 26.73
CA ASN A 429 -10.46 0.58 27.88
C ASN A 429 -9.83 0.17 29.22
N PHE A 430 -9.92 0.99 30.27
CA PHE A 430 -9.52 0.57 31.62
C PHE A 430 -10.42 -0.56 32.13
N THR A 431 -9.78 -1.51 32.80
CA THR A 431 -10.39 -2.68 33.40
C THR A 431 -9.66 -3.00 34.69
N ASP A 432 -10.43 -3.22 35.75
CA ASP A 432 -9.92 -3.55 37.08
C ASP A 432 -10.20 -5.03 37.42
N LYS A 433 -9.46 -5.55 38.40
CA LYS A 433 -9.70 -6.87 38.99
C LYS A 433 -11.16 -7.01 39.44
N GLY A 434 -11.82 -8.10 39.04
CA GLY A 434 -13.27 -8.32 39.25
C GLY A 434 -14.13 -8.04 38.01
N MET A 435 -13.62 -7.32 37.02
CA MET A 435 -14.30 -7.10 35.73
C MET A 435 -14.16 -8.27 34.75
N SER A 436 -13.34 -9.28 35.02
CA SER A 436 -13.22 -10.46 34.15
C SER A 436 -14.59 -11.11 33.92
N GLY A 437 -14.92 -11.34 32.65
CA GLY A 437 -16.25 -11.74 32.17
C GLY A 437 -17.16 -10.58 31.71
N SER A 438 -16.70 -9.33 31.77
CA SER A 438 -17.43 -8.16 31.25
C SER A 438 -17.70 -8.23 29.73
N PRO A 439 -18.84 -7.69 29.25
CA PRO A 439 -19.06 -7.49 27.82
C PRO A 439 -18.10 -6.44 27.25
N VAL A 440 -17.50 -6.74 26.10
CA VAL A 440 -16.90 -5.76 25.19
C VAL A 440 -17.92 -5.45 24.10
N LEU A 441 -18.26 -4.18 23.92
CA LEU A 441 -19.41 -3.70 23.14
C LEU A 441 -18.97 -2.82 21.97
N ASP A 442 -19.64 -2.94 20.82
CA ASP A 442 -19.49 -2.01 19.70
C ASP A 442 -20.29 -0.71 19.87
N SER A 443 -20.18 0.20 18.89
CA SER A 443 -20.91 1.48 18.85
C SER A 443 -22.44 1.37 18.71
N LEU A 444 -23.00 0.16 18.64
CA LEU A 444 -24.44 -0.12 18.68
C LEU A 444 -24.85 -0.92 19.94
N GLY A 445 -23.94 -1.09 20.91
CA GLY A 445 -24.19 -1.84 22.14
C GLY A 445 -24.30 -3.35 21.94
N ARG A 446 -23.72 -3.89 20.86
CA ARG A 446 -23.69 -5.35 20.60
C ARG A 446 -22.39 -5.92 21.15
N VAL A 447 -22.47 -7.09 21.77
CA VAL A 447 -21.32 -7.79 22.35
C VAL A 447 -20.45 -8.33 21.22
N ILE A 448 -19.22 -7.81 21.13
CA ILE A 448 -18.17 -8.26 20.21
C ILE A 448 -17.17 -9.22 20.86
N GLY A 449 -17.18 -9.31 22.20
CA GLY A 449 -16.36 -10.26 22.95
C GLY A 449 -16.53 -10.13 24.45
N ILE A 450 -15.75 -10.92 25.18
CA ILE A 450 -15.76 -11.02 26.63
C ILE A 450 -14.37 -10.61 27.14
N HIS A 451 -14.31 -9.61 28.01
CA HIS A 451 -13.09 -9.20 28.68
C HIS A 451 -12.60 -10.31 29.62
N THR A 452 -11.31 -10.64 29.55
CA THR A 452 -10.72 -11.72 30.35
C THR A 452 -9.57 -11.23 31.21
N ALA A 453 -8.62 -10.51 30.61
CA ALA A 453 -7.35 -10.14 31.24
C ALA A 453 -6.92 -8.71 30.93
N ALA A 454 -6.04 -8.18 31.77
CA ALA A 454 -5.38 -6.90 31.63
C ALA A 454 -3.88 -7.13 31.51
N GLU A 455 -3.24 -6.54 30.51
CA GLU A 455 -1.77 -6.54 30.40
C GLU A 455 -1.18 -5.66 31.50
N GLY A 456 -0.45 -6.29 32.40
CA GLY A 456 0.17 -5.65 33.55
C GLY A 456 1.21 -6.55 34.17
N GLU A 457 2.09 -5.91 34.94
CA GLU A 457 3.04 -6.59 35.80
C GLU A 457 2.39 -6.71 37.19
N PRO A 458 2.32 -7.91 37.80
CA PRO A 458 1.81 -8.11 39.15
C PRO A 458 2.80 -7.58 40.21
N THR A 459 3.14 -6.30 40.12
CA THR A 459 3.97 -5.60 41.10
C THR A 459 3.09 -5.24 42.28
N LEU A 460 3.19 -5.98 43.38
CA LEU A 460 2.53 -5.63 44.64
C LEU A 460 3.34 -4.52 45.34
N ILE A 461 3.11 -3.26 44.96
CA ILE A 461 3.76 -2.11 45.61
C ILE A 461 3.17 -1.98 47.02
N LYS A 462 3.93 -2.39 48.06
CA LYS A 462 3.63 -2.00 49.44
C LYS A 462 3.98 -0.53 49.64
N GLN A 463 2.99 0.36 49.61
CA GLN A 463 3.19 1.76 49.98
C GLN A 463 3.50 1.90 51.48
N LYS A 464 3.90 3.11 51.93
CA LYS A 464 4.15 3.47 53.35
C LYS A 464 2.98 3.16 54.31
N ILE A 465 1.79 2.88 53.77
CA ILE A 465 0.53 2.61 54.48
C ILE A 465 0.19 1.11 54.56
N GLY A 466 1.03 0.23 54.00
CA GLY A 466 0.88 -1.23 54.08
C GLY A 466 0.04 -1.90 52.97
N GLU A 467 -0.70 -1.13 52.17
CA GLU A 467 -1.48 -1.66 51.04
C GLU A 467 -0.61 -2.02 49.84
N ALA A 468 -1.02 -3.06 49.11
CA ALA A 468 -0.36 -3.57 47.92
C ALA A 468 -1.14 -3.19 46.65
N LYS A 469 -0.54 -2.35 45.78
CA LYS A 469 -1.20 -1.80 44.58
C LYS A 469 -0.53 -2.31 43.30
N GLU A 470 -1.33 -2.87 42.38
CA GLU A 470 -0.89 -3.51 41.12
C GLU A 470 -0.82 -2.49 39.96
N ILE A 471 0.16 -2.59 39.04
CA ILE A 471 0.37 -1.62 37.95
C ILE A 471 -0.07 -2.20 36.59
N GLN A 472 -1.13 -1.63 36.00
CA GLN A 472 -1.56 -1.95 34.64
C GLN A 472 -0.79 -1.11 33.61
N LEU A 473 0.22 -1.71 32.97
CA LEU A 473 1.09 -1.03 32.00
C LEU A 473 0.66 -1.18 30.53
N GLY A 474 -0.23 -2.11 30.20
CA GLY A 474 -0.60 -2.44 28.81
C GLY A 474 -2.07 -2.26 28.47
N TYR A 475 -2.53 -3.04 27.51
CA TYR A 475 -3.91 -3.04 27.03
C TYR A 475 -4.83 -3.96 27.83
N SER A 476 -6.11 -3.91 27.53
CA SER A 476 -7.10 -4.88 28.00
C SER A 476 -7.33 -5.92 26.91
N LEU A 477 -7.51 -7.16 27.33
CA LEU A 477 -7.62 -8.36 26.49
C LEU A 477 -9.02 -8.98 26.62
N GLY A 478 -9.47 -9.63 25.56
CA GLY A 478 -10.71 -10.38 25.56
C GLY A 478 -10.80 -11.45 24.48
N VAL A 479 -11.69 -12.42 24.68
CA VAL A 479 -12.03 -13.45 23.69
C VAL A 479 -13.13 -12.91 22.76
N PRO A 480 -13.00 -13.00 21.43
CA PRO A 480 -14.07 -12.59 20.51
C PRO A 480 -15.36 -13.38 20.72
N ILE A 481 -16.50 -12.71 20.51
CA ILE A 481 -17.80 -13.39 20.59
C ILE A 481 -17.94 -14.45 19.49
N ARG A 482 -17.25 -14.28 18.35
CA ARG A 482 -17.26 -15.26 17.26
C ARG A 482 -16.62 -16.59 17.66
N THR A 483 -15.63 -16.58 18.56
CA THR A 483 -15.07 -17.80 19.15
C THR A 483 -16.16 -18.57 19.90
N PHE A 484 -16.95 -17.88 20.73
CA PHE A 484 -18.12 -18.48 21.40
C PHE A 484 -19.17 -18.99 20.41
N LEU A 485 -19.50 -18.22 19.37
CA LEU A 485 -20.48 -18.63 18.35
C LEU A 485 -20.03 -19.92 17.62
N ALA A 486 -18.76 -20.00 17.23
CA ALA A 486 -18.19 -21.17 16.56
C ALA A 486 -18.19 -22.42 17.48
N LEU A 487 -17.85 -22.27 18.76
CA LEU A 487 -17.88 -23.36 19.74
C LEU A 487 -19.30 -23.91 19.96
N VAL A 488 -20.29 -23.02 20.09
CA VAL A 488 -21.71 -23.39 20.22
C VAL A 488 -22.21 -24.14 18.99
N GLU A 489 -21.84 -23.70 17.79
CA GLU A 489 -22.21 -24.33 16.51
C GLU A 489 -21.51 -25.69 16.31
N GLN A 490 -20.20 -25.77 16.53
CA GLN A 490 -19.40 -27.00 16.42
C GLN A 490 -19.95 -28.12 17.30
N GLU A 491 -20.32 -27.81 18.54
CA GLU A 491 -20.85 -28.77 19.50
C GLU A 491 -22.38 -28.92 19.43
N LYS A 492 -23.03 -28.24 18.47
CA LYS A 492 -24.49 -28.25 18.26
C LYS A 492 -25.27 -27.93 19.54
N THR A 493 -24.75 -27.03 20.37
CA THR A 493 -25.40 -26.66 21.63
C THR A 493 -26.65 -25.84 21.32
N PRO A 494 -27.87 -26.30 21.65
CA PRO A 494 -29.09 -25.56 21.33
C PRO A 494 -29.17 -24.33 22.22
N LEU A 495 -28.95 -23.15 21.63
CA LEU A 495 -29.09 -21.86 22.29
C LEU A 495 -29.76 -20.88 21.33
N ASN A 496 -30.87 -20.27 21.77
CA ASN A 496 -31.50 -19.18 21.03
C ASN A 496 -30.72 -17.86 21.20
N LEU A 497 -29.72 -17.65 20.34
CA LEU A 497 -28.82 -16.49 20.36
C LEU A 497 -29.29 -15.37 19.43
N LYS A 498 -29.41 -14.14 19.96
CA LYS A 498 -29.74 -12.95 19.16
C LYS A 498 -28.51 -12.42 18.43
N LYS A 499 -28.31 -12.81 17.15
CA LYS A 499 -27.13 -12.46 16.34
C LYS A 499 -27.40 -11.36 15.31
N HIS A 500 -26.42 -10.49 15.04
CA HIS A 500 -26.45 -9.51 13.94
C HIS A 500 -25.13 -9.56 13.14
N THR A 501 -25.22 -9.63 11.82
CA THR A 501 -24.08 -9.83 10.89
C THR A 501 -23.53 -8.54 10.24
N THR A 502 -24.12 -7.38 10.53
CA THR A 502 -23.71 -6.10 9.95
C THR A 502 -22.65 -5.39 10.80
N ILE A 503 -21.49 -5.11 10.22
CA ILE A 503 -20.46 -4.24 10.82
C ILE A 503 -21.09 -2.86 11.10
N PRO A 504 -20.89 -2.25 12.28
CA PRO A 504 -21.48 -0.96 12.58
C PRO A 504 -20.80 0.14 11.73
N PRO A 505 -21.53 1.20 11.34
CA PRO A 505 -20.94 2.35 10.67
C PRO A 505 -19.76 2.89 11.47
N LYS A 506 -18.66 3.23 10.78
CA LYS A 506 -17.49 3.85 11.42
C LYS A 506 -17.91 5.20 11.98
N LEU A 507 -17.74 5.39 13.29
CA LEU A 507 -17.86 6.70 13.91
C LEU A 507 -16.81 7.64 13.29
N SER A 508 -17.18 8.89 13.01
CA SER A 508 -16.24 9.86 12.43
C SER A 508 -15.06 10.10 13.38
N GLU A 509 -13.88 10.45 12.87
CA GLU A 509 -12.70 10.75 13.71
C GLU A 509 -13.03 11.75 14.86
N PRO A 510 -13.81 12.84 14.64
CA PRO A 510 -14.29 13.70 15.73
C PRO A 510 -15.18 13.00 16.77
N GLN A 511 -16.08 12.10 16.35
CA GLN A 511 -16.92 11.33 17.28
C GLN A 511 -16.07 10.36 18.11
N GLN A 512 -15.09 9.69 17.47
CA GLN A 512 -14.18 8.80 18.16
C GLN A 512 -13.36 9.58 19.19
N ASP A 513 -12.69 10.67 18.79
CA ASP A 513 -11.92 11.51 19.70
C ASP A 513 -12.80 12.07 20.83
N GLN A 514 -14.01 12.57 20.54
CA GLN A 514 -14.92 13.03 21.59
C GLN A 514 -15.24 11.91 22.60
N ILE A 515 -15.54 10.69 22.16
CA ILE A 515 -15.86 9.57 23.05
C ILE A 515 -14.62 9.15 23.86
N ILE A 516 -13.46 8.99 23.23
CA ILE A 516 -12.20 8.60 23.88
C ILE A 516 -11.73 9.68 24.87
N THR A 517 -11.71 10.95 24.45
CA THR A 517 -11.31 12.09 25.29
C THR A 517 -12.30 12.38 26.43
N SER A 518 -13.61 12.14 26.24
CA SER A 518 -14.61 12.35 27.30
C SER A 518 -14.70 11.18 28.29
N ALA A 519 -14.60 9.92 27.82
CA ALA A 519 -14.67 8.74 28.68
C ALA A 519 -13.41 8.52 29.52
N LEU A 520 -12.26 9.01 29.07
CA LEU A 520 -10.98 8.77 29.72
C LEU A 520 -10.46 9.94 30.56
N LYS A 521 -11.12 11.13 30.52
CA LYS A 521 -10.67 12.42 31.12
C LYS A 521 -9.77 12.21 32.35
N PRO A 522 -8.44 12.14 32.17
CA PRO A 522 -7.59 11.78 33.27
C PRO A 522 -7.28 13.07 34.00
N GLU A 523 -7.74 13.16 35.23
CA GLU A 523 -7.37 14.24 36.14
C GLU A 523 -5.89 14.06 36.52
N PRO A 524 -5.07 15.13 36.45
CA PRO A 524 -3.68 15.06 36.89
C PRO A 524 -3.64 14.76 38.39
N PRO A 525 -2.70 13.93 38.86
CA PRO A 525 -2.51 13.73 40.28
C PRO A 525 -1.95 15.01 40.91
N GLU A 526 -2.08 15.13 42.23
CA GLU A 526 -1.60 16.29 42.99
C GLU A 526 -0.09 16.54 42.78
N PRO A 527 0.41 17.79 42.91
CA PRO A 527 1.82 18.10 42.67
C PRO A 527 2.82 17.32 43.55
N ASN A 528 2.37 16.78 44.68
CA ASN A 528 3.15 15.97 45.64
C ASN A 528 2.87 14.46 45.55
N ALA A 529 2.14 14.00 44.52
CA ALA A 529 1.82 12.60 44.29
C ALA A 529 3.07 11.72 44.02
N ASP A 530 2.95 10.42 44.29
CA ASP A 530 4.09 9.50 44.19
C ASP A 530 4.45 9.12 42.74
N GLU A 531 5.59 8.44 42.56
CA GLU A 531 6.07 8.03 41.23
C GLU A 531 5.10 7.09 40.49
N PHE A 532 4.31 6.32 41.23
CA PHE A 532 3.35 5.36 40.69
C PHE A 532 2.02 6.04 40.32
N GLU A 533 1.63 7.10 41.00
CA GLU A 533 0.49 7.94 40.63
C GLU A 533 0.77 8.68 39.31
N TRP A 534 1.96 9.27 39.16
CA TRP A 534 2.41 9.85 37.90
C TRP A 534 2.54 8.81 36.77
N LEU A 535 3.07 7.62 37.05
CA LEU A 535 3.11 6.50 36.11
C LEU A 535 1.71 6.08 35.64
N ASN A 536 0.78 5.91 36.58
CA ASN A 536 -0.61 5.54 36.26
C ASN A 536 -1.33 6.64 35.49
N TYR A 537 -1.09 7.91 35.82
CA TYR A 537 -1.59 9.05 35.05
C TYR A 537 -1.07 9.07 33.61
N GLY A 538 0.24 8.85 33.43
CA GLY A 538 0.86 8.71 32.10
C GLY A 538 0.29 7.54 31.31
N ASN A 539 0.07 6.39 31.95
CA ASN A 539 -0.59 5.23 31.33
C ASN A 539 -2.04 5.55 30.90
N LYS A 540 -2.77 6.36 31.69
CA LYS A 540 -4.11 6.81 31.30
C LYS A 540 -4.07 7.69 30.06
N LEU A 541 -3.14 8.64 30.01
CA LEU A 541 -2.92 9.53 28.87
C LEU A 541 -2.49 8.76 27.60
N LEU A 542 -1.60 7.77 27.74
CA LEU A 542 -1.15 6.87 26.68
C LEU A 542 -2.34 6.13 26.04
N ARG A 543 -3.22 5.54 26.86
CA ARG A 543 -4.43 4.83 26.41
C ARG A 543 -5.51 5.77 25.85
N SER A 544 -5.40 7.07 26.13
CA SER A 544 -6.20 8.17 25.55
C SER A 544 -5.57 8.79 24.29
N GLN A 545 -4.48 8.23 23.75
CA GLN A 545 -3.70 8.78 22.64
C GLN A 545 -3.07 10.17 22.87
N LYS A 546 -2.93 10.61 24.13
CA LYS A 546 -2.32 11.90 24.51
C LYS A 546 -0.83 11.71 24.77
N TYR A 547 -0.09 11.32 23.74
CA TYR A 547 1.25 10.74 23.87
C TYR A 547 2.29 11.71 24.46
N GLU A 548 2.24 12.98 24.10
CA GLU A 548 3.14 14.04 24.60
C GLU A 548 2.94 14.23 26.11
N LYS A 549 1.69 14.39 26.55
CA LYS A 549 1.35 14.51 27.97
C LYS A 549 1.66 13.23 28.74
N ALA A 550 1.54 12.06 28.10
CA ALA A 550 1.97 10.81 28.70
C ALA A 550 3.48 10.81 28.97
N VAL A 551 4.29 11.27 28.00
CA VAL A 551 5.75 11.46 28.17
C VAL A 551 6.06 12.41 29.33
N GLU A 552 5.40 13.57 29.42
CA GLU A 552 5.57 14.52 30.54
C GLU A 552 5.26 13.87 31.90
N ALA A 553 4.18 13.08 31.99
CA ALA A 553 3.80 12.38 33.20
C ALA A 553 4.81 11.29 33.60
N PHE A 554 5.33 10.54 32.63
CA PHE A 554 6.39 9.56 32.87
C PHE A 554 7.72 10.24 33.27
N GLU A 555 8.02 11.42 32.73
CA GLU A 555 9.19 12.21 33.13
C GLU A 555 9.08 12.69 34.59
N ARG A 556 7.90 13.07 35.07
CA ARG A 556 7.67 13.36 36.50
C ARG A 556 7.89 12.13 37.38
N ALA A 557 7.36 10.97 36.97
CA ALA A 557 7.61 9.71 37.68
C ALA A 557 9.11 9.37 37.77
N ILE A 558 9.85 9.53 36.65
CA ILE A 558 11.31 9.33 36.58
C ILE A 558 12.07 10.37 37.42
N ALA A 559 11.61 11.62 37.48
CA ALA A 559 12.24 12.66 38.29
C ALA A 559 12.11 12.41 39.80
N ILE A 560 10.99 11.82 40.23
CA ILE A 560 10.80 11.36 41.62
C ILE A 560 11.65 10.10 41.88
N LYS A 561 11.66 9.16 40.93
CA LYS A 561 12.37 7.88 41.05
C LYS A 561 13.07 7.47 39.74
N SER A 562 14.37 7.76 39.66
CA SER A 562 15.15 7.62 38.43
C SER A 562 15.38 6.18 37.97
N ASP A 563 15.30 5.19 38.88
CA ASP A 563 15.46 3.77 38.60
C ASP A 563 14.13 3.03 38.29
N LEU A 564 13.02 3.76 38.19
CA LEU A 564 11.69 3.21 37.88
C LEU A 564 11.60 2.75 36.41
N TYR A 565 12.07 1.53 36.13
CA TYR A 565 12.07 0.95 34.78
C TYR A 565 10.68 0.92 34.12
N GLN A 566 9.60 0.79 34.90
CA GLN A 566 8.23 0.84 34.37
C GLN A 566 7.92 2.18 33.69
N ALA A 567 8.40 3.30 34.24
CA ALA A 567 8.20 4.63 33.66
C ALA A 567 9.09 4.85 32.43
N TRP A 568 10.35 4.40 32.47
CA TRP A 568 11.21 4.38 31.28
C TRP A 568 10.60 3.56 30.13
N TYR A 569 10.08 2.38 30.43
CA TYR A 569 9.39 1.52 29.46
C TYR A 569 8.11 2.16 28.92
N ALA A 570 7.27 2.73 29.77
CA ALA A 570 6.03 3.38 29.35
C ALA A 570 6.30 4.66 28.52
N LYS A 571 7.34 5.43 28.88
CA LYS A 571 7.86 6.56 28.10
C LYS A 571 8.33 6.13 26.71
N GLY A 572 9.12 5.05 26.63
CA GLY A 572 9.58 4.48 25.35
C GLY A 572 8.41 4.11 24.42
N ARG A 573 7.34 3.51 24.97
CA ARG A 573 6.13 3.21 24.18
C ARG A 573 5.41 4.46 23.70
N ALA A 574 5.26 5.47 24.55
CA ALA A 574 4.67 6.75 24.17
C ALA A 574 5.46 7.45 23.05
N GLN A 575 6.79 7.36 23.08
CA GLN A 575 7.68 7.89 22.05
C GLN A 575 7.63 7.06 20.75
N ARG A 576 7.56 5.73 20.84
CA ARG A 576 7.41 4.85 19.67
C ARG A 576 6.09 5.09 18.94
N LEU A 577 5.00 5.32 19.67
CA LEU A 577 3.70 5.71 19.09
C LEU A 577 3.71 7.11 18.45
N GLN A 578 4.58 8.01 18.91
CA GLN A 578 4.89 9.30 18.25
C GLN A 578 5.88 9.15 17.07
N GLN A 579 6.29 7.93 16.71
CA GLN A 579 7.35 7.63 15.72
C GLN A 579 8.73 8.25 16.07
N LYS A 580 8.93 8.66 17.32
CA LYS A 580 10.20 9.16 17.86
C LYS A 580 11.11 7.99 18.23
N TYR A 581 11.47 7.16 17.24
CA TYR A 581 12.17 5.90 17.44
C TYR A 581 13.53 6.07 18.15
N GLN A 582 14.25 7.16 17.88
CA GLN A 582 15.53 7.42 18.54
C GLN A 582 15.37 7.71 20.05
N ASP A 583 14.33 8.47 20.44
CA ASP A 583 14.05 8.74 21.85
C ASP A 583 13.52 7.48 22.55
N ALA A 584 12.67 6.72 21.86
CA ALA A 584 12.14 5.45 22.33
C ALA A 584 13.27 4.42 22.60
N PHE A 585 14.26 4.34 21.69
CA PHE A 585 15.46 3.52 21.86
C PHE A 585 16.19 3.84 23.17
N VAL A 586 16.42 5.12 23.47
CA VAL A 586 17.08 5.56 24.73
C VAL A 586 16.24 5.17 25.95
N SER A 587 14.92 5.39 25.90
CA SER A 587 14.02 5.05 27.00
C SER A 587 13.94 3.54 27.25
N PHE A 588 13.87 2.70 26.21
CA PHE A 588 13.89 1.24 26.35
C PHE A 588 15.25 0.71 26.81
N GLN A 589 16.37 1.31 26.34
CA GLN A 589 17.70 0.98 26.83
C GLN A 589 17.85 1.32 28.33
N LYS A 590 17.25 2.42 28.80
CA LYS A 590 17.19 2.70 30.25
C LYS A 590 16.34 1.69 31.01
N ALA A 591 15.17 1.31 30.50
CA ALA A 591 14.33 0.30 31.13
C ALA A 591 15.04 -1.06 31.28
N THR A 592 15.76 -1.51 30.25
CA THR A 592 16.52 -2.77 30.27
C THR A 592 17.77 -2.71 31.16
N VAL A 593 18.40 -1.55 31.32
CA VAL A 593 19.50 -1.37 32.30
C VAL A 593 18.97 -1.39 33.74
N HIS A 594 17.83 -0.77 34.01
CA HIS A 594 17.23 -0.73 35.36
C HIS A 594 16.56 -2.05 35.75
N ASN A 595 16.03 -2.83 34.80
CA ASN A 595 15.62 -4.23 35.02
C ASN A 595 16.01 -5.13 33.84
N PRO A 596 17.18 -5.80 33.91
CA PRO A 596 17.66 -6.70 32.85
C PRO A 596 16.80 -7.92 32.57
N ASN A 597 15.89 -8.30 33.48
CA ASN A 597 15.02 -9.46 33.32
C ASN A 597 13.63 -9.10 32.77
N TYR A 598 13.35 -7.79 32.56
CA TYR A 598 12.06 -7.33 32.05
C TYR A 598 12.01 -7.44 30.51
N ASP A 599 11.71 -8.65 30.04
CA ASP A 599 11.62 -9.00 28.62
C ASP A 599 10.71 -8.11 27.74
N PRO A 600 9.62 -7.45 28.22
CA PRO A 600 8.83 -6.57 27.36
C PRO A 600 9.60 -5.31 26.92
N ALA A 601 10.55 -4.82 27.73
CA ALA A 601 11.40 -3.71 27.31
C ALA A 601 12.47 -4.14 26.30
N TRP A 602 13.01 -5.37 26.42
CA TRP A 602 13.91 -5.93 25.42
C TRP A 602 13.19 -6.17 24.08
N ARG A 603 11.96 -6.71 24.07
CA ARG A 603 11.17 -6.89 22.84
C ARG A 603 10.91 -5.56 22.13
N GLU A 604 10.40 -4.56 22.84
CA GLU A 604 10.13 -3.24 22.24
C GLU A 604 11.43 -2.50 21.86
N LEU A 605 12.57 -2.77 22.51
CA LEU A 605 13.89 -2.30 22.08
C LEU A 605 14.31 -2.93 20.74
N GLY A 606 14.09 -4.24 20.57
CA GLY A 606 14.36 -4.97 19.32
C GLY A 606 13.54 -4.42 18.15
N ASP A 607 12.23 -4.24 18.33
CA ASP A 607 11.35 -3.63 17.33
C ASP A 607 11.73 -2.17 17.01
N THR A 608 12.16 -1.41 18.02
CA THR A 608 12.61 -0.02 17.82
C THR A 608 13.94 0.04 17.07
N LEU A 609 14.86 -0.91 17.33
CA LEU A 609 16.10 -1.06 16.56
C LEU A 609 15.84 -1.47 15.11
N PHE A 610 14.86 -2.35 14.87
CA PHE A 610 14.39 -2.69 13.53
C PHE A 610 13.86 -1.45 12.79
N ALA A 611 13.00 -0.64 13.43
CA ALA A 611 12.49 0.61 12.86
C ALA A 611 13.58 1.68 12.60
N LEU A 612 14.74 1.57 13.27
CA LEU A 612 15.94 2.38 13.03
C LEU A 612 16.89 1.78 11.99
N ASN A 613 16.52 0.67 11.33
CA ASN A 613 17.35 -0.14 10.43
C ASN A 613 18.65 -0.70 11.07
N ARG A 614 18.69 -0.81 12.40
CA ARG A 614 19.84 -1.31 13.20
C ARG A 614 19.71 -2.82 13.42
N TYR A 615 19.61 -3.57 12.32
CA TYR A 615 19.21 -4.98 12.33
C TYR A 615 20.13 -5.91 13.14
N ASP A 616 21.45 -5.74 13.08
CA ASP A 616 22.38 -6.57 13.87
C ASP A 616 22.25 -6.36 15.38
N GLU A 617 21.87 -5.17 15.83
CA GLU A 617 21.59 -4.89 17.24
C GLU A 617 20.22 -5.42 17.64
N ALA A 618 19.21 -5.27 16.77
CA ALA A 618 17.88 -5.86 16.97
C ALA A 618 17.98 -7.39 17.14
N ARG A 619 18.80 -8.05 16.33
CA ARG A 619 19.08 -9.49 16.41
C ARG A 619 19.59 -9.89 17.80
N GLN A 620 20.63 -9.22 18.30
CA GLN A 620 21.23 -9.50 19.61
C GLN A 620 20.23 -9.29 20.75
N VAL A 621 19.41 -8.25 20.66
CA VAL A 621 18.35 -7.97 21.64
C VAL A 621 17.26 -9.04 21.64
N LEU A 622 16.86 -9.54 20.47
CA LEU A 622 15.85 -10.60 20.35
C LEU A 622 16.40 -11.99 20.75
N GLU A 623 17.65 -12.28 20.40
CA GLU A 623 18.41 -13.43 20.93
C GLU A 623 18.43 -13.37 22.48
N LYS A 624 18.61 -12.19 23.09
CA LYS A 624 18.56 -12.01 24.54
C LYS A 624 17.17 -12.26 25.16
N VAL A 625 16.09 -11.90 24.46
CA VAL A 625 14.73 -12.25 24.91
C VAL A 625 14.54 -13.77 24.94
N ILE A 626 15.03 -14.48 23.93
CA ILE A 626 14.94 -15.95 23.84
C ILE A 626 15.76 -16.63 24.94
N GLU A 627 16.90 -16.07 25.34
CA GLU A 627 17.64 -16.55 26.54
C GLU A 627 16.82 -16.42 27.83
N LEU A 628 16.07 -15.33 27.99
CA LEU A 628 15.21 -15.08 29.15
C LEU A 628 13.93 -15.93 29.12
N LYS A 629 13.37 -16.17 27.94
CA LYS A 629 12.13 -16.90 27.68
C LYS A 629 12.21 -17.74 26.39
N PRO A 630 12.64 -19.02 26.48
CA PRO A 630 12.79 -19.89 25.32
C PRO A 630 11.50 -20.27 24.58
N ASP A 631 10.33 -19.87 25.08
CA ASP A 631 8.99 -20.09 24.53
C ASP A 631 8.28 -18.78 24.11
N GLU A 632 8.98 -17.65 24.06
CA GLU A 632 8.41 -16.35 23.69
C GLU A 632 8.23 -16.21 22.16
N PHE A 633 7.00 -16.42 21.70
CA PHE A 633 6.59 -16.31 20.29
C PHE A 633 7.00 -15.00 19.60
N ILE A 634 6.81 -13.85 20.26
CA ILE A 634 7.12 -12.53 19.66
C ILE A 634 8.61 -12.43 19.35
N ALA A 635 9.48 -12.96 20.21
CA ALA A 635 10.93 -12.90 20.02
C ALA A 635 11.38 -13.71 18.80
N TYR A 636 10.86 -14.94 18.63
CA TYR A 636 11.15 -15.76 17.45
C TYR A 636 10.58 -15.17 16.15
N ARG A 637 9.38 -14.57 16.19
CA ARG A 637 8.81 -13.82 15.05
C ARG A 637 9.73 -12.66 14.65
N GLY A 638 10.08 -11.80 15.61
CA GLY A 638 10.96 -10.66 15.37
C GLY A 638 12.32 -11.10 14.84
N LEU A 639 12.89 -12.16 15.43
CA LEU A 639 14.18 -12.71 15.01
C LEU A 639 14.13 -13.27 13.58
N CYS A 640 13.03 -13.93 13.17
CA CYS A 640 12.85 -14.35 11.77
C CYS A 640 12.89 -13.15 10.81
N ASN A 641 12.16 -12.09 11.13
CA ASN A 641 12.11 -10.88 10.31
C ASN A 641 13.48 -10.18 10.21
N VAL A 642 14.14 -9.95 11.36
CA VAL A 642 15.48 -9.34 11.42
C VAL A 642 16.53 -10.16 10.65
N LEU A 643 16.52 -11.49 10.79
CA LEU A 643 17.45 -12.36 10.07
C LEU A 643 17.17 -12.38 8.56
N GLY A 644 15.92 -12.15 8.15
CA GLY A 644 15.52 -11.99 6.75
C GLY A 644 16.12 -10.72 6.13
N GLU A 645 15.98 -9.57 6.80
CA GLU A 645 16.61 -8.31 6.38
C GLU A 645 18.15 -8.39 6.34
N LEU A 646 18.75 -9.15 7.25
CA LEU A 646 20.20 -9.44 7.25
C LEU A 646 20.62 -10.45 6.16
N GLY A 647 19.70 -10.93 5.32
CA GLY A 647 19.96 -11.93 4.27
C GLY A 647 20.33 -13.33 4.80
N ASN A 648 20.16 -13.59 6.10
CA ASN A 648 20.52 -14.85 6.74
C ASN A 648 19.36 -15.85 6.70
N TYR A 649 18.87 -16.12 5.49
CA TYR A 649 17.62 -16.84 5.25
C TYR A 649 17.55 -18.21 5.95
N THR A 650 18.65 -18.96 6.00
CA THR A 650 18.71 -20.27 6.69
C THR A 650 18.50 -20.17 8.20
N LYS A 651 18.95 -19.09 8.86
CA LYS A 651 18.66 -18.86 10.28
C LYS A 651 17.27 -18.23 10.46
N ALA A 652 16.84 -17.36 9.54
CA ALA A 652 15.50 -16.77 9.54
C ALA A 652 14.42 -17.86 9.51
N ILE A 653 14.52 -18.83 8.58
CA ILE A 653 13.62 -19.98 8.47
C ILE A 653 13.53 -20.73 9.80
N LYS A 654 14.65 -21.05 10.46
CA LYS A 654 14.66 -21.73 11.78
C LYS A 654 13.97 -20.92 12.88
N ALA A 655 14.11 -19.60 12.89
CA ALA A 655 13.41 -18.73 13.83
C ALA A 655 11.89 -18.71 13.53
N CYS A 656 11.51 -18.65 12.25
CA CYS A 656 10.11 -18.81 11.83
C CYS A 656 9.55 -20.18 12.19
N ASP A 657 10.31 -21.28 12.09
CA ASP A 657 9.88 -22.61 12.49
C ASP A 657 9.53 -22.68 13.98
N GLN A 658 10.34 -22.05 14.86
CA GLN A 658 10.00 -21.96 16.28
C GLN A 658 8.78 -21.06 16.52
N ALA A 659 8.66 -19.93 15.82
CA ALA A 659 7.47 -19.08 15.91
C ALA A 659 6.19 -19.84 15.50
N ILE A 660 6.22 -20.57 14.38
CA ILE A 660 5.11 -21.42 13.89
C ILE A 660 4.79 -22.52 14.90
N LYS A 661 5.80 -23.16 15.50
CA LYS A 661 5.62 -24.20 16.52
C LYS A 661 4.94 -23.68 17.78
N LEU A 662 5.27 -22.45 18.20
CA LEU A 662 4.71 -21.82 19.40
C LEU A 662 3.29 -21.28 19.17
N ASN A 663 3.04 -20.64 18.02
CA ASN A 663 1.72 -20.16 17.63
C ASN A 663 1.59 -20.12 16.09
N PRO A 664 0.92 -21.12 15.47
CA PRO A 664 0.74 -21.17 14.03
C PRO A 664 -0.19 -20.06 13.54
N GLN A 665 0.37 -19.05 12.86
CA GLN A 665 -0.33 -17.85 12.42
C GLN A 665 -0.04 -17.56 10.93
N PRO A 666 -0.99 -16.98 10.16
CA PRO A 666 -0.85 -16.80 8.71
C PRO A 666 0.43 -16.06 8.30
N LEU A 667 0.78 -15.01 9.05
CA LEU A 667 1.93 -14.13 8.79
C LEU A 667 3.27 -14.88 8.87
N GLN A 668 3.40 -15.84 9.78
CA GLN A 668 4.64 -16.58 10.01
C GLN A 668 4.92 -17.56 8.87
N TYR A 669 3.88 -18.21 8.34
CA TYR A 669 3.98 -18.96 7.09
C TYR A 669 4.32 -18.04 5.91
N MET A 670 3.72 -16.85 5.82
CA MET A 670 4.07 -15.89 4.76
C MET A 670 5.55 -15.45 4.83
N PHE A 671 6.06 -15.11 6.01
CA PHE A 671 7.47 -14.73 6.17
C PHE A 671 8.41 -15.89 5.85
N ARG A 672 8.14 -17.12 6.33
CA ARG A 672 8.96 -18.28 5.99
C ARG A 672 8.93 -18.57 4.48
N GLY A 673 7.77 -18.47 3.84
CA GLY A 673 7.62 -18.56 2.39
C GLY A 673 8.40 -17.49 1.63
N GLU A 674 8.47 -16.26 2.12
CA GLU A 674 9.30 -15.20 1.53
C GLU A 674 10.80 -15.49 1.68
N MET A 675 11.24 -16.01 2.83
CA MET A 675 12.64 -16.46 3.00
C MET A 675 12.99 -17.61 2.04
N LEU A 676 12.08 -18.58 1.87
CA LEU A 676 12.22 -19.69 0.92
C LEU A 676 12.30 -19.19 -0.53
N MET A 677 11.44 -18.23 -0.94
CA MET A 677 11.55 -17.59 -2.25
C MET A 677 12.92 -16.93 -2.48
N ASN A 678 13.47 -16.25 -1.46
CA ASN A 678 14.78 -15.61 -1.55
C ASN A 678 15.95 -16.61 -1.62
N MET A 679 15.79 -17.84 -1.10
CA MET A 679 16.74 -18.94 -1.34
C MET A 679 16.55 -19.64 -2.70
N GLY A 680 15.40 -19.44 -3.35
CA GLY A 680 15.02 -20.07 -4.62
C GLY A 680 14.09 -21.30 -4.46
N ASP A 681 13.74 -21.68 -3.22
CA ASP A 681 12.90 -22.83 -2.87
C ASP A 681 11.40 -22.52 -3.03
N THR A 682 11.05 -22.05 -4.23
CA THR A 682 9.74 -21.48 -4.59
C THR A 682 8.58 -22.46 -4.37
N THR A 683 8.81 -23.76 -4.55
CA THR A 683 7.78 -24.79 -4.35
C THR A 683 7.38 -24.95 -2.87
N GLU A 684 8.33 -24.87 -1.93
CA GLU A 684 8.01 -24.86 -0.49
C GLU A 684 7.33 -23.55 -0.08
N ALA A 685 7.78 -22.41 -0.63
CA ALA A 685 7.13 -21.12 -0.42
C ALA A 685 5.65 -21.14 -0.82
N ILE A 686 5.30 -21.78 -1.95
CA ILE A 686 3.91 -21.94 -2.39
C ILE A 686 3.10 -22.79 -1.39
N GLN A 687 3.70 -23.80 -0.74
CA GLN A 687 3.03 -24.60 0.30
C GLN A 687 2.76 -23.77 1.58
N ASP A 688 3.69 -22.89 1.94
CA ASP A 688 3.52 -21.96 3.05
C ASP A 688 2.43 -20.93 2.77
N PHE A 689 2.41 -20.31 1.58
CA PHE A 689 1.32 -19.40 1.21
C PHE A 689 -0.03 -20.12 1.09
N ASN A 690 -0.06 -21.39 0.67
CA ASN A 690 -1.27 -22.23 0.71
C ASN A 690 -1.75 -22.48 2.14
N THR A 691 -0.84 -22.59 3.11
CA THR A 691 -1.17 -22.79 4.53
C THR A 691 -1.63 -21.49 5.18
N ALA A 692 -0.97 -20.36 4.89
CA ALA A 692 -1.43 -19.03 5.27
C ALA A 692 -2.86 -18.74 4.77
N LEU A 693 -3.16 -19.07 3.50
CA LEU A 693 -4.50 -18.94 2.92
C LEU A 693 -5.53 -19.96 3.43
N ARG A 694 -5.09 -21.06 4.06
CA ARG A 694 -6.00 -21.98 4.76
C ARG A 694 -6.41 -21.42 6.12
N LEU A 695 -5.49 -20.75 6.81
CA LEU A 695 -5.73 -20.07 8.08
C LEU A 695 -6.50 -18.75 7.89
N GLN A 696 -6.23 -18.01 6.81
CA GLN A 696 -6.91 -16.76 6.47
C GLN A 696 -7.24 -16.69 4.96
N PRO A 697 -8.41 -17.21 4.53
CA PRO A 697 -8.81 -17.29 3.11
C PRO A 697 -9.06 -15.95 2.40
N ASP A 698 -9.12 -14.84 3.14
CA ASP A 698 -9.35 -13.48 2.66
C ASP A 698 -8.10 -12.58 2.73
N ASN A 699 -6.91 -13.14 2.96
CA ASN A 699 -5.65 -12.38 3.06
C ASN A 699 -5.12 -11.94 1.66
N PRO A 700 -5.15 -10.64 1.29
CA PRO A 700 -4.70 -10.17 -0.02
C PRO A 700 -3.19 -10.33 -0.23
N PHE A 701 -2.39 -10.19 0.83
CA PHE A 701 -0.94 -10.29 0.77
C PHE A 701 -0.51 -11.73 0.47
N ALA A 702 -1.11 -12.73 1.12
CA ALA A 702 -0.80 -14.14 0.87
C ALA A 702 -1.13 -14.56 -0.58
N TYR A 703 -2.24 -14.06 -1.16
CA TYR A 703 -2.50 -14.22 -2.59
C TYR A 703 -1.43 -13.54 -3.45
N ARG A 704 -1.07 -12.28 -3.17
CA ARG A 704 -0.03 -11.56 -3.91
C ARG A 704 1.32 -12.30 -3.91
N GLN A 705 1.81 -12.71 -2.74
CA GLN A 705 3.09 -13.42 -2.62
C GLN A 705 3.04 -14.80 -3.32
N ARG A 706 1.94 -15.57 -3.20
CA ARG A 706 1.78 -16.82 -3.95
C ARG A 706 1.72 -16.60 -5.46
N GLY A 707 1.11 -15.50 -5.90
CA GLY A 707 1.09 -15.08 -7.30
C GLY A 707 2.50 -14.79 -7.83
N LEU A 708 3.32 -14.07 -7.06
CA LEU A 708 4.72 -13.83 -7.39
C LEU A 708 5.56 -15.12 -7.43
N ALA A 709 5.39 -16.02 -6.47
CA ALA A 709 6.04 -17.34 -6.47
C ALA A 709 5.68 -18.15 -7.73
N ARG A 710 4.39 -18.24 -8.07
CA ARG A 710 3.92 -18.91 -9.29
C ARG A 710 4.45 -18.24 -10.56
N ALA A 711 4.59 -16.91 -10.59
CA ALA A 711 5.18 -16.21 -11.72
C ALA A 711 6.69 -16.48 -11.87
N TYR A 712 7.40 -16.79 -10.78
CA TYR A 712 8.80 -17.20 -10.81
C TYR A 712 8.96 -18.61 -11.40
N GLU A 713 8.04 -19.54 -11.11
CA GLU A 713 7.93 -20.85 -11.79
C GLU A 713 7.33 -20.77 -13.22
N GLU A 714 7.21 -19.59 -13.81
CA GLU A 714 6.55 -19.30 -15.10
C GLU A 714 5.08 -19.77 -15.21
N ASN A 715 4.44 -20.14 -14.10
CA ASN A 715 3.04 -20.54 -13.96
C ASN A 715 2.09 -19.32 -14.04
N TYR A 716 2.24 -18.50 -15.09
CA TYR A 716 1.64 -17.17 -15.22
C TYR A 716 0.10 -17.15 -15.11
N LEU A 717 -0.60 -18.20 -15.57
CA LEU A 717 -2.07 -18.27 -15.46
C LEU A 717 -2.53 -18.36 -14.00
N LEU A 718 -1.86 -19.17 -13.18
CA LEU A 718 -2.16 -19.29 -11.75
C LEU A 718 -1.73 -18.03 -10.99
N ALA A 719 -0.62 -17.41 -11.41
CA ALA A 719 -0.17 -16.12 -10.88
C ALA A 719 -1.19 -14.99 -11.11
N LEU A 720 -1.74 -14.90 -12.33
CA LEU A 720 -2.81 -13.93 -12.65
C LEU A 720 -4.09 -14.20 -11.85
N ALA A 721 -4.46 -15.46 -11.62
CA ALA A 721 -5.62 -15.81 -10.81
C ALA A 721 -5.47 -15.32 -9.34
N ASP A 722 -4.30 -15.53 -8.75
CA ASP A 722 -3.99 -15.06 -7.40
C ASP A 722 -3.97 -13.53 -7.32
N LEU A 723 -3.32 -12.85 -8.27
CA LEU A 723 -3.26 -11.38 -8.27
C LEU A 723 -4.63 -10.73 -8.54
N ASN A 724 -5.48 -11.35 -9.36
CA ASN A 724 -6.87 -10.94 -9.50
C ASN A 724 -7.63 -11.06 -8.16
N LYS A 725 -7.38 -12.13 -7.40
CA LYS A 725 -8.00 -12.31 -6.07
C LYS A 725 -7.47 -11.29 -5.07
N ALA A 726 -6.16 -11.04 -5.03
CA ALA A 726 -5.54 -9.99 -4.21
C ALA A 726 -6.14 -8.61 -4.50
N ILE A 727 -6.24 -8.21 -5.78
CA ILE A 727 -6.85 -6.93 -6.21
C ILE A 727 -8.35 -6.87 -5.85
N SER A 728 -9.07 -7.98 -5.91
CA SER A 728 -10.50 -8.01 -5.50
C SER A 728 -10.71 -7.83 -4.00
N LEU A 729 -9.71 -8.21 -3.18
CA LEU A 729 -9.71 -8.05 -1.73
C LEU A 729 -9.17 -6.69 -1.30
N GLN A 730 -8.21 -6.12 -2.05
CA GLN A 730 -7.58 -4.82 -1.77
C GLN A 730 -7.41 -4.00 -3.07
N PRO A 731 -8.45 -3.28 -3.55
CA PRO A 731 -8.44 -2.56 -4.83
C PRO A 731 -7.59 -1.27 -4.87
N ASP A 732 -7.05 -0.85 -3.73
CA ASP A 732 -6.19 0.32 -3.53
C ASP A 732 -4.70 -0.04 -3.46
N ASN A 733 -4.33 -1.33 -3.49
CA ASN A 733 -2.95 -1.78 -3.50
C ASN A 733 -2.30 -1.62 -4.89
N ALA A 734 -1.56 -0.52 -5.09
CA ALA A 734 -0.90 -0.21 -6.37
C ALA A 734 0.07 -1.33 -6.83
N TYR A 735 0.81 -1.93 -5.90
CA TYR A 735 1.78 -2.98 -6.21
C TYR A 735 1.15 -4.29 -6.70
N ALA A 736 -0.06 -4.63 -6.25
CA ALA A 736 -0.78 -5.79 -6.80
C ALA A 736 -1.12 -5.60 -8.30
N TYR A 737 -1.40 -4.37 -8.74
CA TYR A 737 -1.53 -4.05 -10.16
C TYR A 737 -0.17 -4.10 -10.87
N VAL A 738 0.90 -3.53 -10.29
CA VAL A 738 2.26 -3.60 -10.86
C VAL A 738 2.68 -5.02 -11.17
N ASP A 739 2.53 -5.94 -10.21
CA ASP A 739 2.93 -7.34 -10.38
C ASP A 739 2.11 -8.02 -11.49
N ARG A 740 0.79 -7.75 -11.54
CA ARG A 740 -0.08 -8.23 -12.61
C ARG A 740 0.31 -7.68 -13.97
N GLY A 741 0.69 -6.40 -14.03
CA GLY A 741 1.21 -5.73 -15.22
C GLY A 741 2.51 -6.37 -15.72
N ILE A 742 3.48 -6.63 -14.85
CA ILE A 742 4.74 -7.32 -15.20
C ILE A 742 4.44 -8.70 -15.80
N ILE A 743 3.54 -9.48 -15.21
CA ILE A 743 3.17 -10.81 -15.71
C ILE A 743 2.44 -10.73 -17.06
N ARG A 744 1.49 -9.79 -17.21
CA ARG A 744 0.80 -9.56 -18.48
C ARG A 744 1.78 -9.14 -19.59
N ALA A 745 2.77 -8.30 -19.27
CA ALA A 745 3.83 -7.92 -20.20
C ALA A 745 4.71 -9.12 -20.60
N LYS A 746 5.08 -9.99 -19.65
CA LYS A 746 5.78 -11.26 -19.94
C LYS A 746 4.98 -12.17 -20.87
N MET A 747 3.66 -12.28 -20.66
CA MET A 747 2.72 -13.01 -21.52
C MET A 747 2.39 -12.29 -22.85
N GLY A 748 2.89 -11.06 -23.07
CA GLY A 748 2.58 -10.27 -24.26
C GLY A 748 1.16 -9.70 -24.34
N GLN A 749 0.41 -9.71 -23.25
CA GLN A 749 -0.94 -9.15 -23.17
C GLN A 749 -0.89 -7.62 -23.06
N GLN A 750 -1.43 -6.91 -24.05
CA GLN A 750 -1.42 -5.43 -24.10
C GLN A 750 -2.15 -4.75 -22.92
N ALA A 751 -3.03 -5.48 -22.22
CA ALA A 751 -3.69 -5.00 -21.01
C ALA A 751 -2.73 -4.65 -19.85
N PHE A 752 -1.44 -5.01 -19.93
CA PHE A 752 -0.45 -4.63 -18.92
C PHE A 752 -0.37 -3.12 -18.65
N MET A 753 -0.55 -2.29 -19.69
CA MET A 753 -0.53 -0.83 -19.54
C MET A 753 -1.65 -0.33 -18.61
N GLN A 754 -2.84 -0.94 -18.69
CA GLN A 754 -3.99 -0.54 -17.85
C GLN A 754 -3.73 -0.81 -16.36
N ASP A 755 -2.98 -1.86 -16.04
CA ASP A 755 -2.58 -2.14 -14.66
C ASP A 755 -1.59 -1.08 -14.14
N PHE A 756 -0.58 -0.73 -14.94
CA PHE A 756 0.37 0.32 -14.56
C PHE A 756 -0.27 1.71 -14.49
N ASP A 757 -1.19 2.04 -15.39
CA ASP A 757 -1.90 3.33 -15.35
C ASP A 757 -2.82 3.40 -14.12
N LYS A 758 -3.42 2.27 -13.71
CA LYS A 758 -4.16 2.17 -12.45
C LYS A 758 -3.24 2.27 -11.22
N ALA A 759 -2.05 1.67 -11.27
CA ALA A 759 -1.06 1.79 -10.21
C ALA A 759 -0.57 3.24 -10.03
N LEU A 760 -0.26 3.95 -11.13
CA LEU A 760 0.11 5.38 -11.11
C LEU A 760 -1.08 6.31 -10.78
N THR A 761 -2.32 5.85 -10.94
CA THR A 761 -3.49 6.58 -10.42
C THR A 761 -3.58 6.50 -8.89
N LEU A 762 -3.04 5.44 -8.28
CA LEU A 762 -3.00 5.24 -6.82
C LEU A 762 -1.74 5.88 -6.20
N GLU A 763 -0.60 5.78 -6.86
CA GLU A 763 0.69 6.31 -6.43
C GLU A 763 1.39 7.07 -7.59
N PRO A 764 1.01 8.35 -7.86
CA PRO A 764 1.46 9.08 -9.04
C PRO A 764 2.95 9.45 -9.04
N ASP A 765 3.54 9.67 -7.87
CA ASP A 765 4.93 10.14 -7.72
C ASP A 765 5.93 8.99 -7.47
N SER A 766 5.51 7.74 -7.69
CA SER A 766 6.28 6.55 -7.32
C SER A 766 7.30 6.16 -8.38
N ALA A 767 8.56 6.57 -8.18
CA ALA A 767 9.70 6.19 -9.03
C ALA A 767 9.82 4.67 -9.23
N SER A 768 9.46 3.89 -8.21
CA SER A 768 9.39 2.42 -8.27
C SER A 768 8.40 1.93 -9.33
N ILE A 769 7.19 2.49 -9.38
CA ILE A 769 6.17 2.09 -10.36
C ILE A 769 6.60 2.48 -11.78
N TYR A 770 7.15 3.67 -11.96
CA TYR A 770 7.76 4.08 -13.23
C TYR A 770 8.88 3.12 -13.65
N ASP A 771 9.77 2.71 -12.75
CA ASP A 771 10.82 1.73 -13.04
C ASP A 771 10.25 0.39 -13.54
N LYS A 772 9.23 -0.13 -12.86
CA LYS A 772 8.59 -1.40 -13.24
C LYS A 772 7.84 -1.28 -14.57
N ARG A 773 7.20 -0.13 -14.87
CA ARG A 773 6.54 0.12 -16.17
C ARG A 773 7.57 0.26 -17.29
N GLY A 774 8.66 0.99 -17.04
CA GLY A 774 9.77 1.15 -17.98
C GLY A 774 10.44 -0.19 -18.29
N PHE A 775 10.62 -1.07 -17.29
CA PHE A 775 11.08 -2.43 -17.48
C PHE A 775 10.11 -3.27 -18.33
N ALA A 776 8.80 -3.21 -18.05
CA ALA A 776 7.77 -3.92 -18.81
C ALA A 776 7.73 -3.46 -20.28
N ARG A 777 7.77 -2.15 -20.53
CA ARG A 777 7.84 -1.55 -21.88
C ARG A 777 9.12 -1.95 -22.60
N TYR A 778 10.29 -1.86 -21.95
CA TYR A 778 11.57 -2.33 -22.49
C TYR A 778 11.48 -3.81 -22.88
N TYR A 779 10.92 -4.67 -22.03
CA TYR A 779 10.73 -6.10 -22.33
C TYR A 779 9.86 -6.29 -23.60
N ARG A 780 8.79 -5.51 -23.75
CA ARG A 780 7.91 -5.46 -24.93
C ARG A 780 8.51 -4.73 -26.15
N GLN A 781 9.76 -4.26 -26.07
CA GLN A 781 10.48 -3.49 -27.11
C GLN A 781 9.92 -2.07 -27.36
N ASP A 782 9.04 -1.56 -26.48
CA ASP A 782 8.68 -0.14 -26.42
C ASP A 782 9.81 0.64 -25.73
N TYR A 783 10.87 0.91 -26.49
CA TYR A 783 12.04 1.61 -25.98
C TYR A 783 11.78 3.10 -25.71
N ASN A 784 10.87 3.73 -26.47
CA ASN A 784 10.52 5.13 -26.29
C ASN A 784 9.76 5.33 -24.98
N GLY A 785 8.69 4.56 -24.74
CA GLY A 785 7.95 4.61 -23.48
C GLY A 785 8.78 4.16 -22.28
N ALA A 786 9.71 3.21 -22.46
CA ALA A 786 10.67 2.87 -21.41
C ALA A 786 11.60 4.03 -21.04
N ALA A 787 12.06 4.81 -22.03
CA ALA A 787 12.87 6.00 -21.78
C ALA A 787 12.06 7.12 -21.10
N GLU A 788 10.79 7.32 -21.46
CA GLU A 788 9.89 8.26 -20.77
C GLU A 788 9.75 7.91 -19.28
N ASP A 789 9.54 6.63 -18.97
CA ASP A 789 9.35 6.15 -17.60
C ASP A 789 10.61 6.25 -16.76
N TYR A 790 11.79 5.89 -17.27
CA TYR A 790 13.04 6.08 -16.53
C TYR A 790 13.38 7.57 -16.33
N ASN A 791 13.04 8.45 -17.29
CA ASN A 791 13.12 9.90 -17.08
C ASN A 791 12.12 10.40 -16.02
N ALA A 792 10.96 9.77 -15.87
CA ALA A 792 10.04 10.07 -14.77
C ALA A 792 10.62 9.62 -13.41
N ALA A 793 11.14 8.40 -13.31
CA ALA A 793 11.78 7.89 -12.09
C ALA A 793 12.92 8.79 -11.59
N ILE A 794 13.75 9.34 -12.50
CA ILE A 794 14.80 10.30 -12.18
C ILE A 794 14.24 11.57 -11.50
N ARG A 795 13.12 12.11 -11.98
CA ARG A 795 12.52 13.34 -11.41
C ARG A 795 12.08 13.15 -9.96
N PHE A 796 11.58 11.97 -9.62
CA PHE A 796 11.07 11.66 -8.28
C PHE A 796 12.16 11.16 -7.31
N THR A 797 13.32 10.72 -7.81
CA THR A 797 14.42 10.18 -6.97
C THR A 797 15.80 10.64 -7.44
N PRO A 798 16.14 11.94 -7.27
CA PRO A 798 17.38 12.53 -7.81
C PRO A 798 18.66 11.91 -7.22
N GLU A 799 18.65 11.45 -5.97
CA GLU A 799 19.80 10.82 -5.31
C GLU A 799 20.16 9.46 -5.94
N SER A 800 19.15 8.66 -6.32
CA SER A 800 19.33 7.37 -7.01
C SER A 800 19.31 7.46 -8.53
N ALA A 801 19.39 8.67 -9.10
CA ALA A 801 19.28 8.91 -10.55
C ALA A 801 20.29 8.09 -11.37
N TYR A 802 21.45 7.75 -10.82
CA TYR A 802 22.47 6.93 -11.48
C TYR A 802 21.96 5.55 -11.92
N LEU A 803 21.05 4.93 -11.15
CA LEU A 803 20.43 3.65 -11.49
C LEU A 803 19.60 3.75 -12.78
N TYR A 804 18.83 4.84 -12.90
CA TYR A 804 17.93 5.09 -14.02
C TYR A 804 18.68 5.63 -15.24
N TYR A 805 19.73 6.43 -15.06
CA TYR A 805 20.66 6.79 -16.15
C TYR A 805 21.32 5.56 -16.76
N LYS A 806 21.74 4.56 -15.95
CA LYS A 806 22.23 3.29 -16.48
C LYS A 806 21.15 2.55 -17.29
N LYS A 807 19.90 2.49 -16.79
CA LYS A 807 18.76 1.89 -17.51
C LYS A 807 18.42 2.63 -18.81
N LEU A 808 18.50 3.96 -18.84
CA LEU A 808 18.41 4.76 -20.06
C LEU A 808 19.54 4.47 -21.05
N GLY A 809 20.76 4.25 -20.55
CA GLY A 809 21.85 3.70 -21.33
C GLY A 809 21.48 2.36 -21.98
N ASP A 810 20.98 1.39 -21.20
CA ASP A 810 20.55 0.08 -21.71
C ASP A 810 19.47 0.21 -22.81
N VAL A 811 18.49 1.10 -22.61
CA VAL A 811 17.41 1.40 -23.56
C VAL A 811 17.97 1.99 -24.85
N ARG A 812 18.77 3.07 -24.77
CA ARG A 812 19.37 3.73 -25.94
C ARG A 812 20.30 2.80 -26.71
N THR A 813 21.04 1.94 -26.01
CA THR A 813 21.87 0.96 -26.70
C THR A 813 21.04 -0.10 -27.43
N ALA A 814 19.87 -0.48 -26.91
CA ALA A 814 18.91 -1.34 -27.63
C ALA A 814 18.24 -0.62 -28.82
N GLN A 815 18.07 0.70 -28.76
CA GLN A 815 17.67 1.56 -29.89
C GLN A 815 18.78 1.78 -30.93
N LYS A 816 20.00 1.27 -30.69
CA LYS A 816 21.22 1.53 -31.47
C LYS A 816 21.68 3.00 -31.46
N ASP A 817 21.15 3.82 -30.54
CA ASP A 817 21.68 5.16 -30.21
C ASP A 817 22.90 5.02 -29.29
N TYR A 818 24.03 4.64 -29.88
CA TYR A 818 25.27 4.41 -29.14
C TYR A 818 25.84 5.69 -28.53
N LYS A 819 25.65 6.85 -29.17
CA LYS A 819 26.10 8.14 -28.64
C LYS A 819 25.30 8.50 -27.38
N GLY A 820 23.97 8.51 -27.47
CA GLY A 820 23.13 8.81 -26.33
C GLY A 820 23.19 7.76 -25.23
N ALA A 821 23.52 6.50 -25.54
CA ALA A 821 23.84 5.49 -24.54
C ALA A 821 25.10 5.85 -23.75
N ILE A 822 26.21 6.18 -24.43
CA ILE A 822 27.47 6.62 -23.79
C ILE A 822 27.24 7.85 -22.90
N GLU A 823 26.45 8.83 -23.36
CA GLU A 823 26.07 10.00 -22.56
C GLU A 823 25.35 9.59 -21.26
N ASN A 824 24.40 8.66 -21.32
CA ASN A 824 23.62 8.23 -20.15
C ASN A 824 24.44 7.39 -19.17
N TYR A 825 25.27 6.46 -19.64
CA TYR A 825 26.19 5.75 -18.73
C TYR A 825 27.20 6.72 -18.09
N THR A 826 27.66 7.74 -18.83
CA THR A 826 28.55 8.78 -18.28
C THR A 826 27.84 9.65 -17.24
N ALA A 827 26.56 9.97 -17.43
CA ALA A 827 25.74 10.63 -16.41
C ALA A 827 25.58 9.77 -15.14
N ALA A 828 25.39 8.45 -15.29
CA ALA A 828 25.35 7.53 -14.16
C ALA A 828 26.68 7.51 -13.38
N ILE A 829 27.82 7.39 -14.09
CA ILE A 829 29.16 7.39 -13.51
C ILE A 829 29.49 8.73 -12.82
N SER A 830 29.07 9.85 -13.41
CA SER A 830 29.25 11.19 -12.83
C SER A 830 28.47 11.37 -11.51
N LYS A 831 27.34 10.68 -11.37
CA LYS A 831 26.51 10.69 -10.15
C LYS A 831 26.98 9.72 -9.07
N GLU A 832 27.42 8.51 -9.45
CA GLU A 832 28.03 7.54 -8.54
C GLU A 832 29.27 6.89 -9.17
N PRO A 833 30.48 7.43 -8.92
CA PRO A 833 31.72 6.94 -9.52
C PRO A 833 32.10 5.50 -9.15
N ASN A 834 31.52 4.92 -8.09
CA ASN A 834 31.78 3.53 -7.72
C ASN A 834 30.74 2.55 -8.31
N TYR A 835 29.76 3.03 -9.10
CA TYR A 835 28.74 2.19 -9.71
C TYR A 835 29.26 1.44 -10.95
N ALA A 836 30.03 0.39 -10.69
CA ALA A 836 30.66 -0.47 -11.69
C ALA A 836 29.74 -0.96 -12.85
N PRO A 837 28.43 -1.28 -12.65
CA PRO A 837 27.54 -1.67 -13.76
C PRO A 837 27.36 -0.62 -14.85
N ALA A 838 27.56 0.68 -14.58
CA ALA A 838 27.51 1.71 -15.61
C ALA A 838 28.77 1.70 -16.50
N TYR A 839 29.94 1.43 -15.92
CA TYR A 839 31.17 1.19 -16.68
C TYR A 839 31.04 -0.04 -17.58
N VAL A 840 30.51 -1.16 -17.07
CA VAL A 840 30.26 -2.36 -17.90
C VAL A 840 29.32 -2.05 -19.06
N GLY A 841 28.25 -1.28 -18.82
CA GLY A 841 27.32 -0.83 -19.87
C GLY A 841 28.01 0.00 -20.94
N ARG A 842 28.77 1.03 -20.54
CA ARG A 842 29.51 1.92 -21.46
C ARG A 842 30.62 1.19 -22.22
N GLY A 843 31.38 0.35 -21.54
CA GLY A 843 32.41 -0.51 -22.14
C GLY A 843 31.84 -1.42 -23.22
N MET A 844 30.67 -2.03 -23.00
CA MET A 844 29.98 -2.80 -24.04
C MET A 844 29.61 -1.96 -25.27
N VAL A 845 29.18 -0.70 -25.09
CA VAL A 845 28.95 0.20 -26.23
C VAL A 845 30.25 0.51 -26.95
N HIS A 846 31.33 0.77 -26.21
CA HIS A 846 32.65 1.00 -26.78
C HIS A 846 33.15 -0.20 -27.61
N ALA A 847 32.90 -1.44 -27.19
CA ALA A 847 33.18 -2.62 -28.03
C ALA A 847 32.37 -2.61 -29.35
N ILE A 848 31.08 -2.29 -29.29
CA ILE A 848 30.19 -2.25 -30.47
C ILE A 848 30.60 -1.17 -31.48
N VAL A 849 31.04 0.01 -31.01
CA VAL A 849 31.57 1.08 -31.88
C VAL A 849 33.08 0.93 -32.17
N ASN A 850 33.68 -0.23 -31.86
CA ASN A 850 35.10 -0.55 -32.06
C ASN A 850 36.10 0.42 -31.37
N ASN A 851 35.67 1.12 -30.32
CA ASN A 851 36.56 1.91 -29.45
C ASN A 851 37.26 0.99 -28.44
N LYS A 852 38.36 0.37 -28.85
CA LYS A 852 39.16 -0.52 -28.01
C LYS A 852 39.73 0.14 -26.75
N GLN A 853 40.04 1.43 -26.80
CA GLN A 853 40.57 2.17 -25.65
C GLN A 853 39.51 2.32 -24.56
N GLY A 854 38.36 2.93 -24.87
CA GLY A 854 37.27 3.13 -23.91
C GLY A 854 36.71 1.80 -23.37
N PHE A 855 36.66 0.76 -24.19
CA PHE A 855 36.34 -0.60 -23.73
C PHE A 855 37.31 -1.08 -22.64
N THR A 856 38.61 -0.92 -22.85
CA THR A 856 39.65 -1.39 -21.92
C THR A 856 39.61 -0.60 -20.60
N GLU A 857 39.53 0.73 -20.67
CA GLU A 857 39.48 1.62 -19.51
C GLU A 857 38.25 1.37 -18.62
N ASP A 858 37.07 1.23 -19.22
CA ASP A 858 35.83 0.97 -18.49
C ASP A 858 35.83 -0.41 -17.82
N PHE A 859 36.25 -1.46 -18.52
CA PHE A 859 36.29 -2.80 -17.95
C PHE A 859 37.40 -2.99 -16.92
N GLN A 860 38.56 -2.32 -17.07
CA GLN A 860 39.59 -2.27 -16.03
C GLN A 860 39.05 -1.59 -14.77
N THR A 861 38.28 -0.51 -14.93
CA THR A 861 37.65 0.19 -13.79
C THR A 861 36.58 -0.66 -13.11
N ALA A 862 35.69 -1.29 -13.88
CA ALA A 862 34.66 -2.18 -13.34
C ALA A 862 35.26 -3.34 -12.55
N LEU A 863 36.28 -4.03 -13.10
CA LEU A 863 36.95 -5.14 -12.42
C LEU A 863 37.81 -4.69 -11.23
N ARG A 864 38.33 -3.46 -11.21
CA ARG A 864 38.97 -2.88 -10.01
C ARG A 864 37.96 -2.65 -8.88
N LEU A 865 36.72 -2.27 -9.22
CA LEU A 865 35.65 -2.02 -8.25
C LEU A 865 35.04 -3.33 -7.71
N GLN A 866 34.89 -4.37 -8.55
CA GLN A 866 34.40 -5.69 -8.13
C GLN A 866 35.18 -6.82 -8.82
N PRO A 867 36.34 -7.25 -8.28
CA PRO A 867 37.24 -8.19 -8.94
C PRO A 867 36.75 -9.64 -8.98
N ASP A 868 35.75 -10.01 -8.17
CA ASP A 868 35.22 -11.37 -8.11
C ASP A 868 33.81 -11.50 -8.73
N ASN A 869 33.36 -10.48 -9.49
CA ASN A 869 32.05 -10.51 -10.13
C ASN A 869 32.08 -11.29 -11.47
N PRO A 870 31.49 -12.50 -11.57
CA PRO A 870 31.54 -13.32 -12.79
C PRO A 870 30.81 -12.68 -13.98
N TRP A 871 29.82 -11.81 -13.74
CA TRP A 871 29.13 -11.08 -14.80
C TRP A 871 30.06 -10.08 -15.50
N PHE A 872 30.99 -9.45 -14.77
CA PHE A 872 31.91 -8.46 -15.36
C PHE A 872 32.88 -9.13 -16.33
N TYR A 873 33.48 -10.26 -15.92
CA TYR A 873 34.31 -11.08 -16.82
C TYR A 873 33.51 -11.57 -18.03
N THR A 874 32.31 -12.12 -17.82
CA THR A 874 31.44 -12.59 -18.91
C THR A 874 31.12 -11.47 -19.91
N SER A 875 30.81 -10.27 -19.42
CA SER A 875 30.58 -9.09 -20.26
C SER A 875 31.85 -8.63 -20.98
N ARG A 876 33.01 -8.67 -20.32
CA ARG A 876 34.29 -8.33 -20.96
C ARG A 876 34.64 -9.31 -22.08
N GLY A 877 34.43 -10.60 -21.84
CA GLY A 877 34.58 -11.66 -22.84
C GLY A 877 33.64 -11.49 -24.04
N ASN A 878 32.37 -11.11 -23.80
CA ASN A 878 31.43 -10.77 -24.87
C ASN A 878 31.90 -9.55 -25.68
N GLY A 879 32.44 -8.51 -25.04
CA GLY A 879 32.99 -7.34 -25.71
C GLY A 879 34.25 -7.66 -26.53
N GLN A 880 35.15 -8.50 -26.01
CA GLN A 880 36.31 -9.01 -26.75
C GLN A 880 35.90 -9.84 -27.96
N PHE A 881 34.88 -10.69 -27.83
CA PHE A 881 34.28 -11.43 -28.95
C PHE A 881 33.75 -10.50 -30.06
N ILE A 882 33.09 -9.39 -29.69
CA ILE A 882 32.66 -8.33 -30.64
C ILE A 882 33.88 -7.69 -31.32
N LEU A 883 34.94 -7.39 -30.55
CA LEU A 883 36.21 -6.84 -31.03
C LEU A 883 37.11 -7.86 -31.77
N LYS A 884 36.64 -9.10 -31.95
CA LYS A 884 37.33 -10.26 -32.55
C LYS A 884 38.59 -10.73 -31.80
N ASP A 885 38.72 -10.38 -30.52
CA ASP A 885 39.78 -10.88 -29.64
C ASP A 885 39.33 -12.14 -28.89
N HIS A 886 39.18 -13.22 -29.65
CA HIS A 886 38.62 -14.47 -29.14
C HIS A 886 39.50 -15.14 -28.06
N GLN A 887 40.81 -14.88 -28.04
CA GLN A 887 41.72 -15.46 -27.04
C GLN A 887 41.51 -14.84 -25.66
N LEU A 888 41.44 -13.51 -25.56
CA LEU A 888 41.08 -12.86 -24.30
C LEU A 888 39.66 -13.24 -23.87
N GLY A 889 38.72 -13.35 -24.83
CA GLY A 889 37.33 -13.76 -24.54
C GLY A 889 37.25 -15.10 -23.81
N ILE A 890 38.01 -16.09 -24.30
CA ILE A 890 38.10 -17.42 -23.67
C ILE A 890 38.73 -17.34 -22.26
N GLN A 891 39.74 -16.50 -22.04
CA GLN A 891 40.33 -16.31 -20.70
C GLN A 891 39.31 -15.72 -19.71
N ASP A 892 38.50 -14.76 -20.15
CA ASP A 892 37.46 -14.15 -19.31
C ASP A 892 36.33 -15.14 -18.98
N TYR A 893 35.89 -15.95 -19.94
CA TYR A 893 34.93 -17.02 -19.64
C TYR A 893 35.52 -18.08 -18.68
N ASN A 894 36.82 -18.41 -18.78
CA ASN A 894 37.49 -19.30 -17.82
C ASN A 894 37.43 -18.74 -16.40
N LYS A 895 37.70 -17.44 -16.22
CA LYS A 895 37.61 -16.78 -14.92
C LYS A 895 36.16 -16.75 -14.40
N ALA A 896 35.18 -16.46 -15.24
CA ALA A 896 33.76 -16.53 -14.87
C ALA A 896 33.31 -17.94 -14.43
N ILE A 897 33.74 -19.00 -15.14
CA ILE A 897 33.51 -20.41 -14.77
C ILE A 897 34.08 -20.70 -13.38
N SER A 898 35.31 -20.26 -13.10
CA SER A 898 35.97 -20.49 -11.81
C SER A 898 35.30 -19.76 -10.64
N LEU A 899 34.77 -18.56 -10.89
CA LEU A 899 34.14 -17.71 -9.87
C LEU A 899 32.73 -18.19 -9.51
N PHE A 900 31.97 -18.74 -10.46
CA PHE A 900 30.58 -19.14 -10.20
C PHE A 900 30.17 -20.47 -10.85
N PRO A 901 30.60 -21.61 -10.28
CA PRO A 901 30.32 -22.95 -10.81
C PRO A 901 28.83 -23.26 -11.04
N LYS A 902 27.92 -22.69 -10.24
CA LYS A 902 26.46 -22.91 -10.37
C LYS A 902 25.87 -22.40 -11.70
N LEU A 903 26.45 -21.36 -12.31
CA LEU A 903 26.06 -20.89 -13.65
C LEU A 903 27.09 -21.25 -14.73
N ALA A 904 28.07 -22.11 -14.45
CA ALA A 904 29.11 -22.42 -15.40
C ALA A 904 28.57 -22.99 -16.73
N TYR A 905 27.39 -23.64 -16.74
CA TYR A 905 26.74 -24.08 -17.98
C TYR A 905 26.50 -22.95 -19.00
N LEU A 906 26.19 -21.74 -18.52
CA LEU A 906 26.05 -20.55 -19.34
C LEU A 906 27.40 -20.10 -19.92
N TYR A 907 28.43 -20.05 -19.08
CA TYR A 907 29.77 -19.58 -19.46
C TYR A 907 30.50 -20.58 -20.37
N TYR A 908 30.35 -21.89 -20.15
CA TYR A 908 30.77 -22.93 -21.09
C TYR A 908 30.10 -22.73 -22.45
N THR A 909 28.80 -22.45 -22.50
CA THR A 909 28.09 -22.21 -23.77
C THR A 909 28.66 -20.99 -24.52
N LEU A 910 28.99 -19.90 -23.82
CA LEU A 910 29.63 -18.71 -24.43
C LEU A 910 31.07 -18.98 -24.89
N ARG A 911 31.85 -19.74 -24.11
CA ARG A 911 33.21 -20.17 -24.48
C ARG A 911 33.18 -21.10 -25.70
N GLY A 912 32.22 -22.03 -25.75
CA GLY A 912 31.99 -22.91 -26.90
C GLY A 912 31.60 -22.14 -28.15
N ASN A 913 30.69 -21.16 -28.05
CA ASN A 913 30.34 -20.28 -29.17
C ASN A 913 31.58 -19.51 -29.69
N THR A 914 32.46 -19.07 -28.79
CA THR A 914 33.70 -18.36 -29.15
C THR A 914 34.71 -19.27 -29.86
N ARG A 915 34.89 -20.50 -29.38
CA ARG A 915 35.70 -21.53 -30.06
C ARG A 915 35.14 -21.90 -31.43
N ALA A 916 33.81 -21.98 -31.57
CA ALA A 916 33.16 -22.24 -32.85
C ALA A 916 33.41 -21.12 -33.89
N GLU A 917 33.45 -19.84 -33.49
CA GLU A 917 33.85 -18.75 -34.41
C GLU A 917 35.35 -18.84 -34.78
N GLN A 918 36.21 -19.30 -33.86
CA GLN A 918 37.62 -19.64 -34.14
C GLN A 918 37.80 -20.91 -34.99
N LYS A 919 36.73 -21.65 -35.31
CA LYS A 919 36.72 -22.98 -35.96
C LYS A 919 37.32 -24.11 -35.12
N ASP A 920 37.51 -23.91 -33.81
CA ASP A 920 37.77 -24.97 -32.84
C ASP A 920 36.44 -25.68 -32.48
N TYR A 921 35.92 -26.45 -33.43
CA TYR A 921 34.65 -27.16 -33.26
C TYR A 921 34.74 -28.29 -32.24
N ALA A 922 35.90 -28.93 -32.10
CA ALA A 922 36.14 -29.97 -31.09
C ALA A 922 36.09 -29.39 -29.67
N GLY A 923 36.79 -28.28 -29.42
CA GLY A 923 36.73 -27.56 -28.16
C GLY A 923 35.38 -26.90 -27.90
N ALA A 924 34.62 -26.52 -28.94
CA ALA A 924 33.25 -26.06 -28.79
C ALA A 924 32.30 -27.19 -28.32
N ILE A 925 32.37 -28.37 -28.95
CA ILE A 925 31.58 -29.56 -28.57
C ILE A 925 31.91 -30.00 -27.14
N ALA A 926 33.17 -29.96 -26.73
CA ALA A 926 33.58 -30.24 -25.36
C ALA A 926 32.92 -29.28 -24.34
N ASP A 927 32.84 -27.99 -24.65
CA ASP A 927 32.20 -27.00 -23.78
C ASP A 927 30.67 -27.19 -23.72
N TYR A 928 30.02 -27.50 -24.84
CA TYR A 928 28.58 -27.81 -24.82
C TYR A 928 28.27 -29.10 -24.06
N ASN A 929 29.17 -30.09 -24.09
CA ASN A 929 29.03 -31.31 -23.27
C ASN A 929 29.07 -30.96 -21.77
N GLU A 930 29.99 -30.11 -21.32
CA GLU A 930 30.01 -29.64 -19.92
C GLU A 930 28.78 -28.81 -19.55
N ALA A 931 28.29 -27.96 -20.47
CA ALA A 931 27.05 -27.22 -20.26
C ALA A 931 25.85 -28.16 -20.06
N ILE A 932 25.73 -29.20 -20.89
CA ILE A 932 24.67 -30.22 -20.79
C ILE A 932 24.85 -31.07 -19.52
N ARG A 933 26.08 -31.44 -19.15
CA ARG A 933 26.37 -32.21 -17.93
C ARG A 933 25.97 -31.44 -16.67
N LEU A 934 26.16 -30.13 -16.64
CA LEU A 934 25.78 -29.25 -15.54
C LEU A 934 24.29 -28.92 -15.54
N LYS A 935 23.66 -28.77 -16.72
CA LYS A 935 22.23 -28.49 -16.86
C LYS A 935 21.60 -29.31 -18.01
N PRO A 936 21.12 -30.54 -17.74
CA PRO A 936 20.63 -31.44 -18.78
C PRO A 936 19.39 -30.98 -19.56
N ASP A 937 18.61 -30.04 -19.01
CA ASP A 937 17.45 -29.41 -19.63
C ASP A 937 17.80 -28.14 -20.45
N PHE A 938 19.07 -27.75 -20.53
CA PHE A 938 19.50 -26.55 -21.25
C PHE A 938 19.54 -26.73 -22.77
N TYR A 939 18.36 -26.70 -23.39
CA TYR A 939 18.11 -26.91 -24.83
C TYR A 939 19.03 -26.13 -25.79
N ILE A 940 19.53 -24.96 -25.39
CA ILE A 940 20.44 -24.13 -26.20
C ILE A 940 21.78 -24.85 -26.44
N ALA A 941 22.34 -25.51 -25.43
CA ALA A 941 23.62 -26.22 -25.57
C ALA A 941 23.51 -27.41 -26.53
N TYR A 942 22.37 -28.11 -26.56
CA TYR A 942 22.11 -29.15 -27.57
C TYR A 942 22.07 -28.55 -28.98
N ASN A 943 21.30 -27.49 -29.22
CA ASN A 943 21.25 -26.83 -30.53
C ASN A 943 22.65 -26.37 -30.97
N ASN A 944 23.43 -25.75 -30.10
CA ASN A 944 24.75 -25.23 -30.45
C ASN A 944 25.77 -26.37 -30.67
N ARG A 945 25.65 -27.50 -29.95
CA ARG A 945 26.44 -28.72 -30.21
C ARG A 945 26.07 -29.36 -31.56
N GLY A 946 24.79 -29.42 -31.91
CA GLY A 946 24.33 -29.88 -33.23
C GLY A 946 24.87 -29.01 -34.38
N LEU A 947 24.92 -27.69 -34.19
CA LEU A 947 25.55 -26.75 -35.14
C LEU A 947 27.06 -27.00 -35.25
N ALA A 948 27.77 -27.17 -34.14
CA ALA A 948 29.21 -27.42 -34.15
C ALA A 948 29.58 -28.76 -34.81
N ARG A 949 28.77 -29.82 -34.62
CA ARG A 949 28.94 -31.11 -35.31
C ARG A 949 28.89 -30.96 -36.84
N ILE A 950 27.89 -30.22 -37.36
CA ILE A 950 27.77 -29.96 -38.81
C ILE A 950 28.96 -29.12 -39.33
N ALA A 951 29.50 -28.21 -38.51
CA ALA A 951 30.57 -27.30 -38.90
C ALA A 951 31.97 -27.94 -38.84
N GLN A 952 32.20 -28.91 -37.94
CA GLN A 952 33.48 -29.59 -37.73
C GLN A 952 34.07 -30.20 -39.02
N GLU A 953 33.20 -30.68 -39.90
CA GLU A 953 33.57 -31.37 -41.14
C GLU A 953 33.47 -30.44 -42.38
N GLY A 954 33.72 -29.13 -42.22
CA GLY A 954 34.14 -28.25 -43.32
C GLY A 954 33.03 -27.45 -44.02
N PHE A 955 32.15 -26.77 -43.26
CA PHE A 955 31.13 -25.89 -43.85
C PHE A 955 31.72 -24.59 -44.45
N LYS A 956 31.32 -24.25 -45.69
CA LYS A 956 31.63 -22.98 -46.40
C LYS A 956 30.36 -22.20 -46.76
N GLY A 957 29.48 -21.97 -45.79
CA GLY A 957 28.36 -21.01 -45.90
C GLY A 957 28.62 -19.78 -45.04
N GLU A 958 28.14 -18.63 -45.50
CA GLU A 958 28.23 -17.39 -44.72
C GLU A 958 27.21 -17.41 -43.59
N ILE A 959 27.68 -17.00 -42.40
CA ILE A 959 26.86 -16.80 -41.21
C ILE A 959 26.29 -15.38 -41.34
N ALA A 960 24.96 -15.25 -41.41
CA ALA A 960 24.32 -13.94 -41.59
C ALA A 960 24.67 -12.96 -40.44
N PRO A 961 24.68 -11.63 -40.69
CA PRO A 961 25.27 -10.68 -39.74
C PRO A 961 24.55 -10.59 -38.38
N LYS A 962 25.20 -11.13 -37.35
CA LYS A 962 25.49 -10.47 -36.07
C LYS A 962 24.61 -9.25 -35.70
N ASP A 963 23.35 -9.48 -35.30
CA ASP A 963 22.57 -8.49 -34.55
C ASP A 963 23.00 -8.53 -33.07
N HIS A 964 24.04 -7.76 -32.75
CA HIS A 964 24.65 -7.65 -31.41
C HIS A 964 23.75 -6.89 -30.41
N SER A 965 22.49 -7.29 -30.26
CA SER A 965 21.64 -6.78 -29.18
C SER A 965 22.22 -7.21 -27.82
N ILE A 966 22.37 -6.25 -26.90
CA ILE A 966 23.15 -6.40 -25.65
C ILE A 966 22.44 -7.25 -24.57
N ARG A 967 21.27 -7.80 -24.89
CA ARG A 967 20.62 -8.82 -24.05
C ARG A 967 21.48 -10.07 -24.09
N LEU A 968 21.62 -10.73 -22.94
CA LEU A 968 22.35 -12.00 -22.74
C LEU A 968 21.85 -13.10 -23.69
N ASN A 969 22.33 -13.11 -24.93
CA ASN A 969 21.83 -14.00 -25.96
C ASN A 969 22.78 -15.18 -26.15
N TYR A 970 22.59 -16.21 -25.32
CA TYR A 970 23.06 -17.56 -25.59
C TYR A 970 22.56 -18.07 -26.96
N ASN A 971 21.47 -17.47 -27.47
CA ASN A 971 21.13 -17.47 -28.88
C ASN A 971 22.00 -16.44 -29.65
N SER A 972 23.24 -16.81 -29.98
CA SER A 972 23.84 -16.30 -31.22
C SER A 972 23.07 -16.95 -32.38
N ILE A 973 21.95 -16.31 -32.77
CA ILE A 973 20.90 -16.88 -33.65
C ILE A 973 21.52 -17.25 -35.01
N THR A 974 21.91 -18.52 -35.15
CA THR A 974 22.39 -19.08 -36.40
C THR A 974 21.28 -19.89 -37.02
N VAL A 975 20.63 -19.31 -38.02
CA VAL A 975 19.75 -20.02 -38.96
C VAL A 975 20.67 -20.62 -40.01
N LEU A 976 20.83 -21.95 -40.04
CA LEU A 976 21.55 -22.59 -41.14
C LEU A 976 20.81 -22.37 -42.44
N TYR A 977 21.54 -22.06 -43.51
CA TYR A 977 21.00 -21.76 -44.84
C TYR A 977 21.47 -22.79 -45.89
N VAL A 978 20.52 -23.38 -46.62
CA VAL A 978 20.76 -24.40 -47.67
C VAL A 978 21.41 -23.78 -48.91
N LYS A 979 22.56 -24.32 -49.35
CA LYS A 979 23.08 -24.12 -50.71
C LYS A 979 22.56 -25.25 -51.62
N PRO A 980 22.29 -25.01 -52.92
CA PRO A 980 21.68 -26.01 -53.79
C PRO A 980 22.40 -27.37 -53.82
N ASP A 981 23.74 -27.32 -53.79
CA ASP A 981 24.62 -28.47 -54.06
C ASP A 981 25.16 -29.16 -52.79
N THR A 982 24.59 -28.94 -51.61
CA THR A 982 25.10 -29.53 -50.36
C THR A 982 24.67 -30.99 -50.15
N GLN A 983 25.15 -31.88 -51.03
CA GLN A 983 25.27 -33.31 -50.75
C GLN A 983 26.71 -33.60 -50.33
N ASP A 984 26.92 -33.76 -49.02
CA ASP A 984 28.24 -34.03 -48.47
C ASP A 984 28.15 -35.14 -47.41
N SER A 985 28.53 -36.35 -47.81
CA SER A 985 28.32 -37.58 -47.06
C SER A 985 29.28 -37.77 -45.88
N GLN A 986 30.26 -36.86 -45.71
CA GLN A 986 31.28 -36.93 -44.66
C GLN A 986 30.91 -36.16 -43.37
N LYS A 987 29.63 -35.83 -43.15
CA LYS A 987 29.18 -34.95 -42.05
C LYS A 987 28.30 -35.66 -41.01
N ASP A 988 28.51 -35.40 -39.72
CA ASP A 988 27.68 -35.91 -38.61
C ASP A 988 26.30 -35.23 -38.49
N TYR A 989 25.51 -35.34 -39.57
CA TYR A 989 24.10 -34.99 -39.57
C TYR A 989 23.27 -35.91 -38.65
N ARG A 990 23.76 -37.10 -38.27
CA ARG A 990 23.03 -38.01 -37.36
C ARG A 990 23.05 -37.49 -35.94
N GLY A 991 24.22 -37.17 -35.40
CA GLY A 991 24.39 -36.56 -34.08
C GLY A 991 23.75 -35.17 -34.02
N ALA A 992 23.80 -34.39 -35.11
CA ALA A 992 23.12 -33.10 -35.17
C ALA A 992 21.58 -33.23 -35.11
N ILE A 993 20.96 -34.15 -35.89
CA ILE A 993 19.50 -34.41 -35.82
C ILE A 993 19.08 -34.87 -34.41
N SER A 994 19.89 -35.68 -33.73
CA SER A 994 19.63 -36.10 -32.35
C SER A 994 19.62 -34.91 -31.40
N ASP A 995 20.62 -34.05 -31.47
CA ASP A 995 20.74 -32.86 -30.62
C ASP A 995 19.58 -31.87 -30.84
N PHE A 996 19.22 -31.59 -32.10
CA PHE A 996 18.08 -30.71 -32.38
C PHE A 996 16.75 -31.33 -31.94
N THR A 997 16.61 -32.65 -32.02
CA THR A 997 15.40 -33.35 -31.54
C THR A 997 15.27 -33.26 -30.02
N GLU A 998 16.37 -33.37 -29.28
CA GLU A 998 16.37 -33.17 -27.83
C GLU A 998 16.10 -31.71 -27.44
N ALA A 999 16.66 -30.74 -28.19
CA ALA A 999 16.35 -29.32 -28.01
C ALA A 999 14.85 -29.03 -28.21
N ILE A 1000 14.20 -29.66 -29.20
CA ILE A 1000 12.75 -29.56 -29.44
C ILE A 1000 11.95 -30.26 -28.33
N ARG A 1001 12.40 -31.43 -27.85
CA ARG A 1001 11.75 -32.16 -26.75
C ARG A 1001 11.72 -31.32 -25.46
N LEU A 1002 12.82 -30.62 -25.18
CA LEU A 1002 12.97 -29.73 -24.03
C LEU A 1002 12.23 -28.39 -24.20
N LYS A 1003 12.17 -27.85 -25.42
CA LYS A 1003 11.52 -26.57 -25.74
C LYS A 1003 10.71 -26.66 -27.06
N PRO A 1004 9.44 -27.13 -27.01
CA PRO A 1004 8.64 -27.42 -28.21
C PRO A 1004 8.31 -26.23 -29.12
N ASP A 1005 8.45 -25.00 -28.63
CA ASP A 1005 8.28 -23.73 -29.35
C ASP A 1005 9.60 -23.15 -29.88
N PHE A 1006 10.72 -23.87 -29.79
CA PHE A 1006 12.03 -23.38 -30.22
C PHE A 1006 12.25 -23.47 -31.73
N THR A 1007 11.75 -22.46 -32.46
CA THR A 1007 11.81 -22.31 -33.93
C THR A 1007 13.15 -22.70 -34.58
N LEU A 1008 14.27 -22.33 -33.96
CA LEU A 1008 15.60 -22.53 -34.55
C LEU A 1008 15.99 -24.01 -34.62
N ALA A 1009 15.64 -24.81 -33.60
CA ALA A 1009 15.95 -26.24 -33.62
C ALA A 1009 15.14 -26.97 -34.69
N TYR A 1010 13.90 -26.55 -34.98
CA TYR A 1010 13.16 -27.04 -36.15
C TYR A 1010 13.87 -26.68 -37.46
N ASN A 1011 14.22 -25.42 -37.69
CA ASN A 1011 14.97 -25.03 -38.90
C ASN A 1011 16.27 -25.84 -39.07
N ASN A 1012 17.06 -25.96 -38.00
CA ASN A 1012 18.37 -26.58 -38.05
C ASN A 1012 18.27 -28.12 -38.18
N ARG A 1013 17.23 -28.75 -37.61
CA ARG A 1013 16.90 -30.16 -37.88
C ARG A 1013 16.42 -30.36 -39.32
N GLY A 1014 15.58 -29.46 -39.83
CA GLY A 1014 15.12 -29.47 -41.22
C GLY A 1014 16.27 -29.37 -42.20
N PHE A 1015 17.26 -28.51 -41.92
CA PHE A 1015 18.50 -28.43 -42.69
C PHE A 1015 19.27 -29.75 -42.68
N ALA A 1016 19.50 -30.34 -41.50
CA ALA A 1016 20.25 -31.59 -41.37
C ALA A 1016 19.53 -32.81 -41.98
N ARG A 1017 18.19 -32.80 -42.01
CA ARG A 1017 17.35 -33.77 -42.72
C ARG A 1017 17.44 -33.60 -44.23
N SER A 1018 17.33 -32.37 -44.73
CA SER A 1018 17.41 -32.06 -46.16
C SER A 1018 18.77 -32.47 -46.75
N ALA A 1019 19.88 -32.17 -46.05
CA ALA A 1019 21.23 -32.62 -46.42
C ALA A 1019 21.42 -34.16 -46.39
N ARG A 1020 20.50 -34.89 -45.76
CA ARG A 1020 20.43 -36.36 -45.75
C ARG A 1020 19.39 -36.94 -46.73
N ASN A 1021 18.85 -36.12 -47.64
CA ASN A 1021 17.76 -36.44 -48.57
C ASN A 1021 16.41 -36.79 -47.89
N ASP A 1022 16.24 -36.49 -46.60
CA ASP A 1022 14.93 -36.55 -45.91
C ASP A 1022 14.16 -35.24 -46.18
N HIS A 1023 13.79 -35.01 -47.43
CA HIS A 1023 13.12 -33.78 -47.87
C HIS A 1023 11.71 -33.65 -47.25
N GLN A 1024 11.01 -34.76 -47.02
CA GLN A 1024 9.69 -34.77 -46.37
C GLN A 1024 9.79 -34.37 -44.89
N GLY A 1025 10.69 -34.97 -44.12
CA GLY A 1025 10.94 -34.60 -42.72
C GLY A 1025 11.48 -33.18 -42.59
N ALA A 1026 12.28 -32.73 -43.55
CA ALA A 1026 12.76 -31.35 -43.61
C ALA A 1026 11.64 -30.32 -43.83
N ILE A 1027 10.75 -30.55 -44.80
CA ILE A 1027 9.59 -29.68 -45.06
C ILE A 1027 8.64 -29.66 -43.87
N ALA A 1028 8.42 -30.79 -43.20
CA ALA A 1028 7.62 -30.85 -41.97
C ALA A 1028 8.22 -29.95 -40.86
N ASP A 1029 9.54 -30.01 -40.64
CA ASP A 1029 10.23 -29.14 -39.68
C ASP A 1029 10.16 -27.66 -40.08
N TYR A 1030 10.35 -27.31 -41.36
CA TYR A 1030 10.23 -25.93 -41.83
C TYR A 1030 8.80 -25.40 -41.72
N ASN A 1031 7.78 -26.22 -41.94
CA ASN A 1031 6.38 -25.84 -41.74
C ASN A 1031 6.13 -25.44 -40.28
N GLU A 1032 6.65 -26.20 -39.32
CA GLU A 1032 6.51 -25.89 -37.90
C GLU A 1032 7.34 -24.67 -37.49
N ALA A 1033 8.55 -24.51 -38.02
CA ALA A 1033 9.35 -23.30 -37.83
C ALA A 1033 8.61 -22.04 -38.36
N ILE A 1034 7.99 -22.13 -39.54
CA ILE A 1034 7.19 -21.04 -40.14
C ILE A 1034 5.93 -20.77 -39.32
N ARG A 1035 5.27 -21.81 -38.79
CA ARG A 1035 4.11 -21.66 -37.89
C ARG A 1035 4.47 -20.90 -36.62
N LEU A 1036 5.67 -21.13 -36.09
CA LEU A 1036 6.19 -20.46 -34.89
C LEU A 1036 6.72 -19.04 -35.17
N ASN A 1037 7.29 -18.78 -36.36
CA ASN A 1037 7.82 -17.47 -36.75
C ASN A 1037 7.59 -17.16 -38.25
N PRO A 1038 6.39 -16.71 -38.64
CA PRO A 1038 6.01 -16.52 -40.05
C PRO A 1038 6.66 -15.30 -40.73
N ASN A 1039 7.43 -14.48 -40.01
CA ASN A 1039 8.07 -13.28 -40.55
C ASN A 1039 9.56 -13.49 -40.87
N ASN A 1040 10.12 -14.68 -40.64
CA ASN A 1040 11.53 -14.96 -40.90
C ASN A 1040 11.73 -15.48 -42.34
N ALA A 1041 12.25 -14.62 -43.21
CA ALA A 1041 12.50 -14.90 -44.64
C ALA A 1041 13.33 -16.16 -44.90
N LEU A 1042 14.31 -16.47 -44.03
CA LEU A 1042 15.22 -17.60 -44.20
C LEU A 1042 14.53 -18.96 -44.06
N LEU A 1043 13.42 -19.04 -43.31
CA LEU A 1043 12.66 -20.29 -43.14
C LEU A 1043 11.98 -20.69 -44.45
N TYR A 1044 11.35 -19.72 -45.13
CA TYR A 1044 10.78 -19.90 -46.46
C TYR A 1044 11.88 -20.22 -47.48
N LEU A 1045 13.00 -19.49 -47.44
CA LEU A 1045 14.14 -19.72 -48.32
C LEU A 1045 14.64 -21.18 -48.22
N ASN A 1046 14.83 -21.71 -47.01
CA ASN A 1046 15.24 -23.09 -46.76
C ASN A 1046 14.21 -24.14 -47.21
N ARG A 1047 12.91 -23.86 -47.00
CA ARG A 1047 11.82 -24.72 -47.49
C ARG A 1047 11.78 -24.74 -49.01
N GLY A 1048 11.96 -23.58 -49.67
CA GLY A 1048 11.99 -23.45 -51.12
C GLY A 1048 13.12 -24.23 -51.78
N TRP A 1049 14.35 -24.15 -51.25
CA TRP A 1049 15.47 -24.98 -51.75
C TRP A 1049 15.22 -26.47 -51.57
N THR A 1050 14.63 -26.88 -50.45
CA THR A 1050 14.30 -28.29 -50.19
C THR A 1050 13.16 -28.78 -51.11
N ARG A 1051 12.21 -27.92 -51.46
CA ARG A 1051 11.16 -28.19 -52.45
C ARG A 1051 11.71 -28.35 -53.86
N LEU A 1052 12.67 -27.53 -54.31
CA LEU A 1052 13.39 -27.75 -55.58
C LEU A 1052 14.08 -29.13 -55.60
N GLN A 1053 14.76 -29.51 -54.52
CA GLN A 1053 15.39 -30.84 -54.42
C GLN A 1053 14.36 -31.98 -54.47
N GLN A 1054 13.14 -31.74 -53.96
CA GLN A 1054 12.00 -32.65 -54.08
C GLN A 1054 11.25 -32.58 -55.43
N LYS A 1055 11.67 -31.71 -56.36
CA LYS A 1055 11.01 -31.41 -57.65
C LYS A 1055 9.61 -30.76 -57.53
N ASP A 1056 9.35 -30.06 -56.43
CA ASP A 1056 8.19 -29.16 -56.25
C ASP A 1056 8.57 -27.73 -56.66
N ASP A 1057 8.76 -27.52 -57.96
CA ASP A 1057 9.17 -26.22 -58.52
C ASP A 1057 8.15 -25.10 -58.24
N LYS A 1058 6.85 -25.47 -58.17
CA LYS A 1058 5.77 -24.51 -57.89
C LYS A 1058 5.82 -24.03 -56.44
N GLY A 1059 5.82 -24.96 -55.48
CA GLY A 1059 5.89 -24.60 -54.06
C GLY A 1059 7.22 -23.93 -53.68
N ALA A 1060 8.32 -24.28 -54.37
CA ALA A 1060 9.59 -23.58 -54.21
C ALA A 1060 9.50 -22.11 -54.66
N MET A 1061 8.89 -21.85 -55.81
CA MET A 1061 8.77 -20.49 -56.35
C MET A 1061 7.87 -19.60 -55.48
N GLU A 1062 6.80 -20.15 -54.90
CA GLU A 1062 5.98 -19.46 -53.90
C GLU A 1062 6.79 -19.08 -52.65
N ASP A 1063 7.59 -20.01 -52.12
CA ASP A 1063 8.44 -19.76 -50.95
C ASP A 1063 9.50 -18.68 -51.21
N PHE A 1064 10.11 -18.67 -52.40
CA PHE A 1064 11.04 -17.62 -52.79
C PHE A 1064 10.37 -16.25 -52.94
N LYS A 1065 9.15 -16.19 -53.48
CA LYS A 1065 8.36 -14.94 -53.53
C LYS A 1065 8.05 -14.42 -52.12
N ILE A 1066 7.73 -15.28 -51.15
CA ILE A 1066 7.52 -14.89 -49.76
C ILE A 1066 8.83 -14.44 -49.09
N ALA A 1067 9.93 -15.18 -49.30
CA ALA A 1067 11.25 -14.82 -48.76
C ALA A 1067 11.71 -13.44 -49.24
N ILE A 1068 11.57 -13.13 -50.54
CA ILE A 1068 11.89 -11.81 -51.10
C ILE A 1068 10.96 -10.73 -50.57
N ARG A 1069 9.66 -11.00 -50.41
CA ARG A 1069 8.72 -10.03 -49.81
C ARG A 1069 9.09 -9.68 -48.37
N LEU A 1070 9.64 -10.63 -47.62
CA LEU A 1070 10.10 -10.44 -46.24
C LEU A 1070 11.50 -9.82 -46.16
N GLN A 1071 12.39 -10.12 -47.11
CA GLN A 1071 13.75 -9.58 -47.20
C GLN A 1071 14.14 -9.37 -48.69
N PRO A 1072 13.93 -8.17 -49.26
CA PRO A 1072 14.14 -7.90 -50.69
C PRO A 1072 15.54 -8.20 -51.22
N GLU A 1073 16.56 -8.06 -50.37
CA GLU A 1073 17.98 -8.35 -50.66
C GLU A 1073 18.22 -9.79 -51.14
N LEU A 1074 17.32 -10.73 -50.81
CA LEU A 1074 17.42 -12.11 -51.27
C LEU A 1074 17.16 -12.28 -52.78
N ALA A 1075 16.55 -11.30 -53.45
CA ALA A 1075 16.23 -11.38 -54.88
C ALA A 1075 17.50 -11.50 -55.75
N GLU A 1076 18.54 -10.72 -55.46
CA GLU A 1076 19.81 -10.78 -56.19
C GLU A 1076 20.56 -12.08 -55.87
N THR A 1077 20.50 -12.54 -54.62
CA THR A 1077 21.07 -13.83 -54.19
C THR A 1077 20.42 -15.02 -54.88
N LEU A 1078 19.10 -14.99 -55.10
CA LEU A 1078 18.35 -16.04 -55.81
C LEU A 1078 18.65 -16.01 -57.32
N LYS A 1079 18.66 -14.81 -57.93
CA LYS A 1079 19.00 -14.61 -59.34
C LYS A 1079 20.42 -15.11 -59.67
N ASN A 1080 21.40 -14.79 -58.83
CA ASN A 1080 22.79 -15.25 -58.98
C ASN A 1080 22.96 -16.77 -58.79
N LYS A 1081 21.92 -17.48 -58.33
CA LYS A 1081 21.84 -18.95 -58.23
C LYS A 1081 20.95 -19.59 -59.29
N GLY A 1082 20.61 -18.87 -60.35
CA GLY A 1082 19.82 -19.38 -61.48
C GLY A 1082 18.31 -19.46 -61.24
N VAL A 1083 17.79 -18.92 -60.13
CA VAL A 1083 16.35 -18.85 -59.89
C VAL A 1083 15.78 -17.62 -60.60
N THR A 1084 15.11 -17.85 -61.74
CA THR A 1084 14.43 -16.79 -62.50
C THR A 1084 12.98 -16.69 -62.06
N LEU A 1085 12.66 -15.64 -61.32
CA LEU A 1085 11.31 -15.29 -60.89
C LEU A 1085 10.66 -14.35 -61.91
N ASN A 1086 9.72 -14.87 -62.69
CA ASN A 1086 8.76 -14.08 -63.46
C ASN A 1086 7.55 -13.68 -62.60
#